data_AF-A0A2H0DPT1-F1
#
_entry.id   AF-A0A2H0DPT1-F1
#
_cell.length_a   1.000
_cell.length_b   1.000
_cell.length_c   1.000
_cell.angle_alpha   90.00
_cell.angle_beta   90.00
_cell.angle_gamma   90.00
#
_symmetry.space_group_name_H-M   'P 1'
#
loop_
_entity.id
_entity.type
_entity.pdbx_description
1 polymer ?
#
loop_
_entity_poly.entity_id
_entity_poly.type
_entity_poly.pdbx_seq_one_letter_code
_entity_poly.pdbx_strand_id
1 'polypeptide(L)'
;MGKLIRAALRIGGATVLVCALVAVSDQILAPAQPSSESAANDLLAGHSFYYAGQPRRALEAYRSAIARDPKRLSAWLNGAVVWAELGELAEASAWYRNALALNPESARIATALAEVELHRGQFDAAEKAVDHALDLDPKSAYAWIARGGIRLASGRVSDAVEPLTTAAMLQPSMTLAHYLRGRALELSGNAQDAGDAFAAASVRDSYFTSARLGLAESLMRQRRYEEAREQVGKLKSAAPVNGTILKLARALERNMRRDRGVRPARQSPKPPRAPDGPREGVSAPNAAVPILRVGIGTSGMGKPIPWSAVRFSAGSTVEIRDSAGKMLATARRTENWELRIAKGKYGRYLELLDDKGFALARSRLPILLSSRERDWIWIREPGSVHGLSRRLRGMIEVSVLGNGLGVVNAVDLESYTHGVLTAEMPINSPKEALKAQAVIARTHALFITNVQKKHRPQGYHLCDGQHCQVYRGVQAETNRSRRVVNETRGRVVSYQGRVANVLYSSNCGGHTQSSGEIRGWGEVPYFRGTTDGGENQEIPYSPWQLRQFLREPAQGYCAASGFVHNGHSRWSRVVSASELEARLDRHLGIGKLKGVVSLKRSRSGHLNSILVIGSKRSRIVDSEIRIRSLFGIGSQRSALFVFDTVRQPDGTPREFIFYGGGWGHGVGLCQSGAMGRAERGHSYAEILQAYYSGIEIGNLRY
;
A
#
# COMPACT_ATOMS: atom_id res chain seq x y z
N MET A 1 72.16 44.91 -31.49
CA MET A 1 73.24 44.38 -30.62
C MET A 1 72.57 43.69 -29.43
N GLY A 2 72.73 42.39 -29.11
CA GLY A 2 73.77 41.41 -29.42
C GLY A 2 74.58 41.11 -28.14
N LYS A 3 74.72 39.89 -27.61
CA LYS A 3 74.38 38.53 -28.07
C LYS A 3 73.95 37.67 -26.84
N LEU A 4 72.80 36.97 -26.88
CA LEU A 4 72.64 35.52 -27.20
C LEU A 4 73.15 34.54 -26.11
N ILE A 5 72.31 33.73 -25.42
CA ILE A 5 71.58 32.46 -25.82
C ILE A 5 72.34 31.22 -25.27
N ARG A 6 71.81 30.07 -24.80
CA ARG A 6 70.49 29.37 -24.63
C ARG A 6 70.70 28.31 -23.50
N ALA A 7 69.78 27.51 -22.95
CA ALA A 7 68.31 27.30 -22.89
C ALA A 7 68.08 26.41 -21.62
N ALA A 8 67.04 26.55 -20.77
CA ALA A 8 65.59 26.41 -20.99
C ALA A 8 65.18 24.99 -21.44
N LEU A 9 64.04 24.37 -21.07
CA LEU A 9 62.79 24.79 -20.41
C LEU A 9 62.57 24.01 -19.06
N ARG A 10 61.37 23.58 -18.63
CA ARG A 10 60.24 24.20 -17.84
C ARG A 10 59.43 23.00 -17.27
N ILE A 11 58.62 22.99 -16.21
CA ILE A 11 58.14 23.86 -15.09
C ILE A 11 57.86 22.85 -13.95
N GLY A 12 58.02 23.09 -12.63
CA GLY A 12 57.46 24.12 -11.75
C GLY A 12 56.16 23.61 -11.11
N GLY A 13 55.97 23.59 -9.78
CA GLY A 13 56.84 23.95 -8.66
C GLY A 13 56.00 24.12 -7.40
N ALA A 14 56.36 23.48 -6.29
CA ALA A 14 55.61 23.51 -5.04
C ALA A 14 56.53 23.60 -3.80
N THR A 15 56.07 24.40 -2.83
CA THR A 15 56.39 24.31 -1.39
C THR A 15 57.75 24.85 -0.89
N VAL A 16 57.75 25.14 0.43
CA VAL A 16 58.84 25.50 1.36
C VAL A 16 59.15 27.02 1.41
N LEU A 17 58.62 27.83 2.33
CA LEU A 17 58.59 27.80 3.82
C LEU A 17 59.86 28.36 4.48
N VAL A 18 59.75 29.54 5.09
CA VAL A 18 60.69 30.08 6.10
C VAL A 18 59.87 30.81 7.18
N CYS A 19 59.99 30.35 8.43
CA CYS A 19 59.55 31.05 9.64
C CYS A 19 60.77 31.87 10.19
N ALA A 20 60.70 32.74 11.20
CA ALA A 20 59.67 33.10 12.17
C ALA A 20 59.98 34.50 12.75
N LEU A 21 58.99 35.16 13.38
CA LEU A 21 59.05 35.77 14.73
C LEU A 21 57.90 36.78 14.91
N VAL A 22 56.87 36.37 15.65
CA VAL A 22 55.86 37.28 16.22
C VAL A 22 55.69 36.87 17.68
N ALA A 23 55.62 37.87 18.57
CA ALA A 23 55.54 37.66 20.00
C ALA A 23 54.25 36.94 20.42
N VAL A 24 54.37 36.05 21.41
CA VAL A 24 53.23 35.37 22.03
C VAL A 24 52.51 36.36 22.94
N SER A 25 51.22 36.57 22.71
CA SER A 25 50.29 37.01 23.75
C SER A 25 49.30 35.89 24.04
N ASP A 26 49.36 35.34 25.26
CA ASP A 26 48.39 34.36 25.74
C ASP A 26 47.05 35.03 26.03
N GLN A 27 46.30 35.34 24.97
CA GLN A 27 44.85 35.44 25.10
C GLN A 27 44.27 34.02 25.00
N ILE A 28 44.02 33.44 26.17
CA ILE A 28 43.16 32.27 26.31
C ILE A 28 41.79 32.65 25.75
N LEU A 29 41.53 32.26 24.50
CA LEU A 29 40.20 32.25 23.92
C LEU A 29 39.34 31.32 24.77
N ALA A 30 38.54 31.90 25.66
CA ALA A 30 37.53 31.16 26.40
C ALA A 30 36.69 30.36 25.39
N PRO A 31 36.43 29.06 25.64
CA PRO A 31 35.66 28.25 24.70
C PRO A 31 34.31 28.92 24.47
N ALA A 32 34.03 29.28 23.22
CA ALA A 32 32.80 29.97 22.86
C ALA A 32 31.62 29.20 23.44
N GLN A 33 30.81 29.88 24.27
CA GLN A 33 29.69 29.21 24.92
C GLN A 33 28.81 28.54 23.87
N PRO A 34 28.39 27.28 24.08
CA PRO A 34 27.64 26.54 23.09
C PRO A 34 26.32 27.27 22.80
N SER A 35 26.24 27.90 21.62
CA SER A 35 25.05 28.68 21.25
C SER A 35 23.85 27.74 21.10
N SER A 36 22.67 28.23 21.50
CA SER A 36 21.39 27.53 21.34
C SER A 36 21.09 27.17 19.88
N GLU A 37 21.62 27.98 18.95
CA GLU A 37 21.65 27.79 17.50
C GLU A 37 22.51 26.58 17.09
N SER A 38 23.72 26.43 17.64
CA SER A 38 24.56 25.25 17.37
C SER A 38 23.89 23.96 17.85
N ALA A 39 23.19 23.98 18.99
CA ALA A 39 22.41 22.84 19.46
C ALA A 39 21.17 22.54 18.59
N ALA A 40 20.57 23.57 17.98
CA ALA A 40 19.48 23.40 17.02
C ALA A 40 19.98 22.78 15.70
N ASN A 41 21.15 23.19 15.21
CA ASN A 41 21.78 22.62 14.03
C ASN A 41 22.17 21.15 14.23
N ASP A 42 22.74 20.79 15.39
CA ASP A 42 23.03 19.40 15.74
C ASP A 42 21.75 18.53 15.83
N LEU A 43 20.64 19.08 16.37
CA LEU A 43 19.34 18.40 16.40
C LEU A 43 18.79 18.13 14.98
N LEU A 44 18.85 19.13 14.09
CA LEU A 44 18.41 19.00 12.69
C LEU A 44 19.31 18.05 11.89
N ALA A 45 20.61 18.03 12.16
CA ALA A 45 21.53 17.03 11.61
C ALA A 45 21.15 15.61 12.07
N GLY A 46 20.77 15.44 13.34
CA GLY A 46 20.25 14.17 13.87
C GLY A 46 18.98 13.70 13.16
N HIS A 47 18.02 14.60 12.91
CA HIS A 47 16.83 14.30 12.09
C HIS A 47 17.24 13.88 10.67
N SER A 48 18.09 14.67 10.01
CA SER A 48 18.59 14.39 8.66
C SER A 48 19.27 13.02 8.55
N PHE A 49 20.16 12.67 9.49
CA PHE A 49 20.82 11.37 9.52
C PHE A 49 19.85 10.20 9.73
N TYR A 50 18.80 10.37 10.55
CA TYR A 50 17.76 9.34 10.70
C TYR A 50 17.02 9.10 9.37
N TYR A 51 16.52 10.14 8.72
CA TYR A 51 15.82 10.00 7.42
C TYR A 51 16.76 9.50 6.32
N ALA A 52 18.04 9.83 6.37
CA ALA A 52 19.07 9.29 5.47
C ALA A 52 19.46 7.82 5.76
N GLY A 53 18.95 7.20 6.83
CA GLY A 53 19.22 5.81 7.20
C GLY A 53 20.57 5.59 7.88
N GLN A 54 21.07 6.59 8.61
CA GLN A 54 22.35 6.59 9.33
C GLN A 54 22.12 6.70 10.85
N PRO A 55 21.50 5.71 11.51
CA PRO A 55 21.03 5.83 12.90
C PRO A 55 22.15 6.07 13.93
N ARG A 56 23.36 5.53 13.74
CA ARG A 56 24.50 5.80 14.64
C ARG A 56 24.94 7.27 14.57
N ARG A 57 25.01 7.87 13.36
CA ARG A 57 25.28 9.31 13.18
C ARG A 57 24.16 10.20 13.71
N ALA A 58 22.91 9.75 13.63
CA ALA A 58 21.79 10.45 14.25
C ALA A 58 21.96 10.52 15.78
N LEU A 59 22.37 9.42 16.42
CA LEU A 59 22.67 9.37 17.86
C LEU A 59 23.88 10.23 18.26
N GLU A 60 24.94 10.26 17.43
CA GLU A 60 26.08 11.16 17.62
C GLU A 60 25.64 12.63 17.59
N ALA A 61 24.83 13.03 16.61
CA ALA A 61 24.32 14.39 16.49
C ALA A 61 23.37 14.77 17.65
N TYR A 62 22.49 13.86 18.09
CA TYR A 62 21.66 14.11 19.29
C TYR A 62 22.52 14.22 20.57
N ARG A 63 23.58 13.43 20.72
CA ARG A 63 24.54 13.57 21.83
C ARG A 63 25.24 14.92 21.79
N SER A 64 25.65 15.40 20.61
CA SER A 64 26.23 16.76 20.44
C SER A 64 25.23 17.85 20.81
N ALA A 65 23.98 17.75 20.37
CA ALA A 65 22.92 18.68 20.75
C ALA A 65 22.68 18.70 22.28
N ILE A 66 22.67 17.54 22.94
CA ILE A 66 22.55 17.41 24.41
C ILE A 66 23.77 17.98 25.13
N ALA A 67 24.98 17.78 24.62
CA ALA A 67 26.20 18.31 25.24
C ALA A 67 26.27 19.85 25.19
N ARG A 68 25.62 20.46 24.18
CA ARG A 68 25.50 21.92 24.03
C ARG A 68 24.32 22.50 24.81
N ASP A 69 23.21 21.79 24.85
CA ASP A 69 21.98 22.17 25.56
C ASP A 69 21.37 20.93 26.24
N PRO A 70 21.76 20.63 27.50
CA PRO A 70 21.25 19.47 28.22
C PRO A 70 19.74 19.49 28.45
N LYS A 71 19.11 20.67 28.37
CA LYS A 71 17.65 20.86 28.51
C LYS A 71 16.90 20.68 27.19
N ARG A 72 17.58 20.35 26.07
CA ARG A 72 16.98 20.11 24.76
C ARG A 72 16.18 18.80 24.73
N LEU A 73 14.95 18.84 25.27
CA LEU A 73 14.00 17.70 25.32
C LEU A 73 13.91 16.94 23.99
N SER A 74 13.84 17.64 22.86
CA SER A 74 13.72 17.03 21.52
C SER A 74 14.92 16.16 21.14
N ALA A 75 16.13 16.42 21.64
CA ALA A 75 17.30 15.57 21.36
C ALA A 75 17.22 14.26 22.15
N TRP A 76 16.85 14.34 23.43
CA TRP A 76 16.58 13.18 24.28
C TRP A 76 15.48 12.27 23.72
N LEU A 77 14.33 12.85 23.33
CA LEU A 77 13.21 12.07 22.77
C LEU A 77 13.57 11.37 21.47
N ASN A 78 14.21 12.07 20.53
CA ASN A 78 14.52 11.50 19.24
C ASN A 78 15.64 10.45 19.32
N GLY A 79 16.64 10.65 20.18
CA GLY A 79 17.65 9.61 20.43
C GLY A 79 17.10 8.40 21.17
N ALA A 80 16.18 8.56 22.12
CA ALA A 80 15.51 7.45 22.80
C ALA A 80 14.75 6.54 21.81
N VAL A 81 14.05 7.14 20.82
CA VAL A 81 13.41 6.39 19.72
C VAL A 81 14.44 5.62 18.89
N VAL A 82 15.56 6.25 18.52
CA VAL A 82 16.59 5.58 17.71
C VAL A 82 17.29 4.44 18.48
N TRP A 83 17.55 4.59 19.77
CA TRP A 83 18.04 3.50 20.62
C TRP A 83 17.05 2.33 20.68
N ALA A 84 15.76 2.62 20.85
CA ALA A 84 14.71 1.59 20.85
C ALA A 84 14.60 0.87 19.49
N GLU A 85 14.68 1.58 18.36
CA GLU A 85 14.71 0.99 17.01
C GLU A 85 15.95 0.10 16.75
N LEU A 86 17.09 0.41 17.38
CA LEU A 86 18.29 -0.45 17.34
C LEU A 86 18.17 -1.67 18.27
N GLY A 87 17.25 -1.65 19.24
CA GLY A 87 17.09 -2.70 20.26
C GLY A 87 17.93 -2.49 21.52
N GLU A 88 18.59 -1.34 21.65
CA GLU A 88 19.45 -0.97 22.79
C GLU A 88 18.55 -0.36 23.88
N LEU A 89 17.74 -1.22 24.52
CA LEU A 89 16.60 -0.79 25.33
C LEU A 89 17.01 -0.10 26.65
N ALA A 90 18.20 -0.38 27.18
CA ALA A 90 18.69 0.24 28.40
C ALA A 90 19.02 1.73 28.18
N GLU A 91 19.66 2.03 27.05
CA GLU A 91 19.95 3.38 26.57
C GLU A 91 18.66 4.14 26.25
N ALA A 92 17.71 3.48 25.56
CA ALA A 92 16.39 4.06 25.31
C ALA A 92 15.66 4.44 26.62
N SER A 93 15.66 3.56 27.61
CA SER A 93 15.10 3.80 28.95
C SER A 93 15.77 5.01 29.63
N ALA A 94 17.12 5.03 29.66
CA ALA A 94 17.86 6.15 30.25
C ALA A 94 17.55 7.49 29.57
N TRP A 95 17.43 7.52 28.25
CA TRP A 95 17.11 8.74 27.50
C TRP A 95 15.65 9.18 27.70
N TYR A 96 14.69 8.24 27.75
CA TYR A 96 13.29 8.57 28.09
C TYR A 96 13.14 9.07 29.53
N ARG A 97 13.89 8.54 30.50
CA ARG A 97 13.89 9.06 31.88
C ARG A 97 14.43 10.49 31.94
N ASN A 98 15.50 10.82 31.21
CA ASN A 98 15.98 12.20 31.10
C ASN A 98 14.94 13.11 30.42
N ALA A 99 14.31 12.66 29.34
CA ALA A 99 13.23 13.40 28.69
C ALA A 99 12.03 13.65 29.61
N LEU A 100 11.64 12.65 30.42
CA LEU A 100 10.55 12.78 31.40
C LEU A 100 10.94 13.70 32.57
N ALA A 101 12.20 13.68 33.03
CA ALA A 101 12.68 14.63 34.04
C ALA A 101 12.67 16.09 33.54
N LEU A 102 12.85 16.32 32.23
CA LEU A 102 12.74 17.64 31.60
C LEU A 102 11.29 18.07 31.33
N ASN A 103 10.34 17.14 31.27
CA ASN A 103 8.91 17.41 31.09
C ASN A 103 8.06 16.34 31.79
N PRO A 104 7.89 16.43 33.13
CA PRO A 104 7.20 15.40 33.92
C PRO A 104 5.75 15.19 33.49
N GLU A 105 5.06 16.28 33.16
CA GLU A 105 3.63 16.33 32.78
C GLU A 105 3.31 15.65 31.42
N SER A 106 4.28 14.98 30.79
CA SER A 106 4.07 14.37 29.48
C SER A 106 3.68 12.89 29.57
N ALA A 107 2.36 12.64 29.63
CA ALA A 107 1.77 11.30 29.56
C ALA A 107 2.32 10.44 28.40
N ARG A 108 2.64 11.07 27.27
CA ARG A 108 3.24 10.40 26.10
C ARG A 108 4.66 9.89 26.35
N ILE A 109 5.48 10.65 27.07
CA ILE A 109 6.85 10.25 27.43
C ILE A 109 6.79 9.15 28.50
N ALA A 110 5.93 9.30 29.51
CA ALA A 110 5.68 8.27 30.51
C ALA A 110 5.19 6.94 29.87
N THR A 111 4.27 7.01 28.91
CA THR A 111 3.82 5.84 28.12
C THR A 111 4.98 5.20 27.34
N ALA A 112 5.82 6.01 26.66
CA ALA A 112 6.96 5.49 25.90
C ALA A 112 8.03 4.84 26.81
N LEU A 113 8.24 5.39 28.01
CA LEU A 113 9.08 4.76 29.02
C LEU A 113 8.49 3.42 29.48
N ALA A 114 7.19 3.36 29.77
CA ALA A 114 6.51 2.12 30.16
C ALA A 114 6.63 1.02 29.09
N GLU A 115 6.47 1.36 27.81
CA GLU A 115 6.68 0.44 26.68
C GLU A 115 8.12 -0.09 26.62
N VAL A 116 9.12 0.77 26.84
CA VAL A 116 10.53 0.34 26.85
C VAL A 116 10.85 -0.55 28.05
N GLU A 117 10.38 -0.21 29.26
CA GLU A 117 10.60 -1.06 30.43
C GLU A 117 9.88 -2.42 30.31
N LEU A 118 8.68 -2.45 29.72
CA LEU A 118 7.98 -3.67 29.34
C LEU A 118 8.85 -4.55 28.42
N HIS A 119 9.44 -3.96 27.38
CA HIS A 119 10.31 -4.70 26.45
C HIS A 119 11.65 -5.14 27.09
N ARG A 120 12.07 -4.53 28.21
CA ARG A 120 13.21 -4.98 29.04
C ARG A 120 12.84 -6.03 30.09
N GLY A 121 11.55 -6.38 30.22
CA GLY A 121 11.05 -7.22 31.31
C GLY A 121 11.10 -6.57 32.69
N GLN A 122 11.26 -5.25 32.77
CA GLN A 122 11.33 -4.49 34.02
C GLN A 122 9.92 -4.09 34.47
N PHE A 123 9.10 -5.10 34.79
CA PHE A 123 7.65 -4.92 34.97
C PHE A 123 7.29 -3.86 36.02
N ASP A 124 7.93 -3.84 37.19
CA ASP A 124 7.63 -2.84 38.24
C ASP A 124 7.96 -1.40 37.82
N ALA A 125 9.00 -1.21 37.00
CA ALA A 125 9.32 0.10 36.42
C ALA A 125 8.33 0.49 35.32
N ALA A 126 7.85 -0.49 34.55
CA ALA A 126 6.83 -0.29 33.52
C ALA A 126 5.47 0.09 34.14
N GLU A 127 5.08 -0.55 35.25
CA GLU A 127 3.87 -0.23 36.01
C GLU A 127 3.93 1.21 36.54
N LYS A 128 4.99 1.58 37.26
CA LYS A 128 5.17 2.97 37.76
C LYS A 128 5.12 4.02 36.65
N ALA A 129 5.70 3.72 35.49
CA ALA A 129 5.67 4.62 34.34
C ALA A 129 4.28 4.70 33.66
N VAL A 130 3.50 3.61 33.63
CA VAL A 130 2.15 3.61 33.05
C VAL A 130 1.10 4.18 34.00
N ASP A 131 1.28 4.02 35.31
CA ASP A 131 0.47 4.64 36.35
C ASP A 131 0.60 6.17 36.23
N HIS A 132 1.83 6.70 36.25
CA HIS A 132 2.09 8.12 36.01
C HIS A 132 1.53 8.62 34.67
N ALA A 133 1.61 7.81 33.60
CA ALA A 133 1.02 8.17 32.31
C ALA A 133 -0.51 8.30 32.34
N LEU A 134 -1.19 7.48 33.16
CA LEU A 134 -2.65 7.45 33.29
C LEU A 134 -3.19 8.42 34.34
N ASP A 135 -2.38 8.80 35.33
CA ASP A 135 -2.67 9.92 36.23
C ASP A 135 -2.69 11.25 35.45
N LEU A 136 -1.76 11.42 34.50
CA LEU A 136 -1.68 12.59 33.61
C LEU A 136 -2.73 12.59 32.49
N ASP A 137 -2.95 11.45 31.82
CA ASP A 137 -3.98 11.31 30.78
C ASP A 137 -4.72 9.95 30.90
N PRO A 138 -5.81 9.89 31.69
CA PRO A 138 -6.61 8.68 31.83
C PRO A 138 -7.38 8.31 30.55
N LYS A 139 -7.34 9.15 29.50
CA LYS A 139 -7.94 8.86 28.18
C LYS A 139 -6.90 8.37 27.16
N SER A 140 -5.64 8.21 27.55
CA SER A 140 -4.58 7.65 26.70
C SER A 140 -4.78 6.17 26.41
N ALA A 141 -5.42 5.84 25.28
CA ALA A 141 -5.62 4.46 24.84
C ALA A 141 -4.30 3.66 24.70
N TYR A 142 -3.17 4.33 24.44
CA TYR A 142 -1.85 3.69 24.40
C TYR A 142 -1.29 3.38 25.79
N ALA A 143 -1.53 4.23 26.79
CA ALA A 143 -1.15 3.91 28.17
C ALA A 143 -1.97 2.73 28.70
N TRP A 144 -3.27 2.67 28.40
CA TRP A 144 -4.10 1.50 28.71
C TRP A 144 -3.64 0.22 27.98
N ILE A 145 -3.18 0.32 26.72
CA ILE A 145 -2.52 -0.80 26.02
C ILE A 145 -1.21 -1.20 26.71
N ALA A 146 -0.39 -0.24 27.14
CA ALA A 146 0.85 -0.54 27.85
C ALA A 146 0.56 -1.29 29.15
N ARG A 147 -0.39 -0.82 29.98
CA ARG A 147 -0.82 -1.49 31.21
C ARG A 147 -1.29 -2.93 30.93
N GLY A 148 -2.18 -3.12 29.97
CA GLY A 148 -2.63 -4.46 29.55
C GLY A 148 -1.50 -5.35 29.02
N GLY A 149 -0.55 -4.78 28.27
CA GLY A 149 0.64 -5.45 27.78
C GLY A 149 1.59 -5.89 28.89
N ILE A 150 1.76 -5.07 29.94
CA ILE A 150 2.56 -5.40 31.12
C ILE A 150 1.91 -6.54 31.90
N ARG A 151 0.60 -6.46 32.18
CA ARG A 151 -0.15 -7.55 32.85
C ARG A 151 -0.03 -8.87 32.07
N LEU A 152 -0.19 -8.85 30.74
CA LEU A 152 0.03 -10.03 29.88
C LEU A 152 1.46 -10.58 29.97
N ALA A 153 2.47 -9.71 29.88
CA ALA A 153 3.87 -10.14 29.89
C ALA A 153 4.35 -10.63 31.27
N SER A 154 3.77 -10.11 32.35
CA SER A 154 4.04 -10.53 33.73
C SER A 154 3.18 -11.74 34.18
N GLY A 155 2.48 -12.41 33.26
CA GLY A 155 1.64 -13.59 33.55
C GLY A 155 0.30 -13.31 34.24
N ARG A 156 -0.04 -12.05 34.54
CA ARG A 156 -1.33 -11.63 35.13
C ARG A 156 -2.39 -11.47 34.04
N VAL A 157 -2.71 -12.58 33.39
CA VAL A 157 -3.53 -12.60 32.16
C VAL A 157 -4.93 -12.00 32.38
N SER A 158 -5.62 -12.38 33.46
CA SER A 158 -6.97 -11.88 33.76
C SER A 158 -7.00 -10.37 33.98
N ASP A 159 -6.00 -9.82 34.69
CA ASP A 159 -5.86 -8.39 34.96
C ASP A 159 -5.62 -7.55 33.69
N ALA A 160 -5.24 -8.18 32.57
CA ALA A 160 -5.06 -7.49 31.31
C ALA A 160 -6.38 -7.19 30.57
N VAL A 161 -7.48 -7.89 30.90
CA VAL A 161 -8.74 -7.80 30.16
C VAL A 161 -9.39 -6.42 30.31
N GLU A 162 -9.40 -5.85 31.52
CA GLU A 162 -9.97 -4.51 31.77
C GLU A 162 -9.18 -3.42 31.02
N PRO A 163 -7.85 -3.26 31.19
CA PRO A 163 -7.09 -2.21 30.49
C PRO A 163 -7.25 -2.26 28.97
N LEU A 164 -7.29 -3.46 28.38
CA LEU A 164 -7.44 -3.64 26.94
C LEU A 164 -8.88 -3.43 26.47
N THR A 165 -9.87 -3.59 27.35
CA THR A 165 -11.26 -3.20 27.10
C THR A 165 -11.41 -1.68 27.15
N THR A 166 -10.83 -1.02 28.15
CA THR A 166 -10.83 0.44 28.29
C THR A 166 -10.11 1.12 27.12
N ALA A 167 -8.95 0.62 26.70
CA ALA A 167 -8.28 1.09 25.47
C ALA A 167 -9.17 0.94 24.22
N ALA A 168 -9.88 -0.18 24.09
CA ALA A 168 -10.77 -0.46 22.97
C ALA A 168 -12.07 0.38 22.99
N MET A 169 -12.49 0.87 24.16
CA MET A 169 -13.60 1.82 24.33
C MET A 169 -13.17 3.26 24.04
N LEU A 170 -11.99 3.67 24.53
CA LEU A 170 -11.43 5.01 24.31
C LEU A 170 -11.10 5.28 22.84
N GLN A 171 -10.55 4.29 22.12
CA GLN A 171 -10.33 4.39 20.69
C GLN A 171 -10.93 3.19 19.94
N PRO A 172 -12.25 3.20 19.66
CA PRO A 172 -12.94 2.08 19.03
C PRO A 172 -12.34 1.66 17.70
N SER A 173 -11.69 2.55 16.95
CA SER A 173 -11.06 2.25 15.66
C SER A 173 -9.70 1.53 15.76
N MET A 174 -9.09 1.44 16.95
CA MET A 174 -7.74 0.90 17.12
C MET A 174 -7.72 -0.63 17.11
N THR A 175 -7.22 -1.21 16.02
CA THR A 175 -7.16 -2.68 15.83
C THR A 175 -6.29 -3.40 16.87
N LEU A 176 -5.22 -2.76 17.37
CA LEU A 176 -4.32 -3.34 18.37
C LEU A 176 -5.03 -3.61 19.72
N ALA A 177 -5.85 -2.67 20.21
CA ALA A 177 -6.58 -2.83 21.47
C ALA A 177 -7.50 -4.07 21.43
N HIS A 178 -8.35 -4.17 20.39
CA HIS A 178 -9.25 -5.31 20.17
C HIS A 178 -8.48 -6.63 20.02
N TYR A 179 -7.35 -6.64 19.32
CA TYR A 179 -6.53 -7.85 19.16
C TYR A 179 -5.87 -8.30 20.46
N LEU A 180 -5.28 -7.38 21.23
CA LEU A 180 -4.66 -7.72 22.52
C LEU A 180 -5.73 -8.15 23.54
N ARG A 181 -6.90 -7.50 23.57
CA ARG A 181 -8.06 -7.94 24.36
C ARG A 181 -8.45 -9.38 24.03
N GLY A 182 -8.52 -9.72 22.73
CA GLY A 182 -8.78 -11.08 22.28
C GLY A 182 -7.75 -12.09 22.78
N ARG A 183 -6.45 -11.76 22.74
CA ARG A 183 -5.39 -12.59 23.31
C ARG A 183 -5.53 -12.79 24.82
N ALA A 184 -5.84 -11.73 25.57
CA ALA A 184 -6.03 -11.82 27.02
C ALA A 184 -7.19 -12.76 27.36
N LEU A 185 -8.34 -12.57 26.72
CA LEU A 185 -9.52 -13.43 26.89
C LEU A 185 -9.25 -14.88 26.48
N GLU A 186 -8.52 -15.12 25.39
CA GLU A 186 -8.16 -16.47 24.93
C GLU A 186 -7.23 -17.20 25.91
N LEU A 187 -6.26 -16.48 26.48
CA LEU A 187 -5.33 -17.00 27.48
C LEU A 187 -6.01 -17.21 28.85
N SER A 188 -7.01 -16.39 29.20
CA SER A 188 -7.91 -16.62 30.35
C SER A 188 -8.98 -17.71 30.09
N GLY A 189 -8.96 -18.38 28.93
CA GLY A 189 -9.88 -19.47 28.59
C GLY A 189 -11.27 -19.06 28.10
N ASN A 190 -11.58 -17.76 28.06
CA ASN A 190 -12.86 -17.23 27.56
C ASN A 190 -12.86 -17.16 26.03
N ALA A 191 -13.08 -18.32 25.39
CA ALA A 191 -13.05 -18.47 23.95
C ALA A 191 -14.19 -17.72 23.22
N GLN A 192 -15.30 -17.40 23.90
CA GLN A 192 -16.42 -16.65 23.30
C GLN A 192 -16.02 -15.19 23.09
N ASP A 193 -15.73 -14.48 24.18
CA ASP A 193 -15.42 -13.05 24.13
C ASP A 193 -14.10 -12.77 23.39
N ALA A 194 -13.16 -13.73 23.43
CA ALA A 194 -11.96 -13.69 22.60
C ALA A 194 -12.30 -13.66 21.10
N GLY A 195 -13.23 -14.52 20.66
CA GLY A 195 -13.75 -14.54 19.30
C GLY A 195 -14.35 -13.20 18.91
N ASP A 196 -15.18 -12.61 19.77
CA ASP A 196 -15.84 -11.32 19.49
C ASP A 196 -14.83 -10.16 19.45
N ALA A 197 -13.81 -10.16 20.30
CA ALA A 197 -12.70 -9.21 20.25
C ALA A 197 -11.84 -9.35 18.97
N PHE A 198 -11.52 -10.59 18.56
CA PHE A 198 -10.81 -10.85 17.31
C PHE A 198 -11.65 -10.50 16.07
N ALA A 199 -12.98 -10.69 16.11
CA ALA A 199 -13.90 -10.22 15.09
C ALA A 199 -13.91 -8.69 15.01
N ALA A 200 -13.98 -8.01 16.15
CA ALA A 200 -13.94 -6.55 16.24
C ALA A 200 -12.67 -5.98 15.58
N ALA A 201 -11.49 -6.56 15.83
CA ALA A 201 -10.24 -6.21 15.14
C ALA A 201 -10.30 -6.52 13.63
N SER A 202 -10.78 -7.71 13.24
CA SER A 202 -10.82 -8.21 11.86
C SER A 202 -11.83 -7.53 10.95
N VAL A 203 -12.82 -6.82 11.50
CA VAL A 203 -13.75 -5.95 10.77
C VAL A 203 -13.12 -4.58 10.49
N ARG A 204 -12.33 -4.06 11.44
CA ARG A 204 -11.70 -2.72 11.36
C ARG A 204 -10.46 -2.69 10.45
N ASP A 205 -9.69 -3.77 10.43
CA ASP A 205 -8.74 -4.06 9.35
C ASP A 205 -8.95 -5.49 8.83
N SER A 206 -9.61 -5.60 7.68
CA SER A 206 -9.88 -6.88 7.02
C SER A 206 -8.62 -7.68 6.65
N TYR A 207 -7.46 -7.01 6.57
CA TYR A 207 -6.14 -7.56 6.30
C TYR A 207 -5.32 -7.84 7.57
N PHE A 208 -5.86 -7.67 8.77
CA PHE A 208 -5.19 -8.06 10.01
C PHE A 208 -5.28 -9.59 10.21
N THR A 209 -4.41 -10.31 9.52
CA THR A 209 -4.40 -11.78 9.46
C THR A 209 -4.27 -12.44 10.82
N SER A 210 -3.47 -11.90 11.74
CA SER A 210 -3.29 -12.45 13.09
C SER A 210 -4.57 -12.38 13.93
N ALA A 211 -5.37 -11.32 13.78
CA ALA A 211 -6.70 -11.24 14.39
C ALA A 211 -7.67 -12.25 13.75
N ARG A 212 -7.64 -12.40 12.42
CA ARG A 212 -8.49 -13.38 11.72
C ARG A 212 -8.09 -14.83 12.04
N LEU A 213 -6.82 -15.08 12.35
CA LEU A 213 -6.32 -16.37 12.85
C LEU A 213 -6.92 -16.68 14.24
N GLY A 214 -6.77 -15.76 15.20
CA GLY A 214 -7.35 -15.91 16.54
C GLY A 214 -8.87 -16.04 16.54
N LEU A 215 -9.57 -15.34 15.63
CA LEU A 215 -11.01 -15.52 15.40
C LEU A 215 -11.33 -16.95 14.92
N ALA A 216 -10.61 -17.46 13.92
CA ALA A 216 -10.84 -18.81 13.41
C ALA A 216 -10.54 -19.89 14.46
N GLU A 217 -9.49 -19.71 15.26
CA GLU A 217 -9.11 -20.60 16.37
C GLU A 217 -10.15 -20.56 17.51
N SER A 218 -10.65 -19.37 17.87
CA SER A 218 -11.73 -19.17 18.84
C SER A 218 -13.03 -19.85 18.39
N LEU A 219 -13.44 -19.63 17.12
CA LEU A 219 -14.61 -20.30 16.52
C LEU A 219 -14.46 -21.82 16.49
N MET A 220 -13.25 -22.34 16.27
CA MET A 220 -12.98 -23.79 16.34
C MET A 220 -13.12 -24.33 17.77
N ARG A 221 -12.68 -23.61 18.80
CA ARG A 221 -12.91 -23.98 20.21
C ARG A 221 -14.41 -23.98 20.55
N GLN A 222 -15.16 -23.01 20.03
CA GLN A 222 -16.63 -22.92 20.12
C GLN A 222 -17.39 -23.95 19.25
N ARG A 223 -16.69 -24.82 18.50
CA ARG A 223 -17.25 -25.75 17.48
C ARG A 223 -18.04 -25.09 16.33
N ARG A 224 -17.92 -23.78 16.13
CA ARG A 224 -18.54 -23.01 15.04
C ARG A 224 -17.75 -23.15 13.74
N TYR A 225 -17.62 -24.39 13.27
CA TYR A 225 -16.66 -24.75 12.23
C TYR A 225 -16.94 -24.12 10.86
N GLU A 226 -18.19 -23.87 10.50
CA GLU A 226 -18.51 -23.22 9.21
C GLU A 226 -18.08 -21.75 9.17
N GLU A 227 -18.25 -21.01 10.26
CA GLU A 227 -17.76 -19.63 10.39
C GLU A 227 -16.22 -19.58 10.43
N ALA A 228 -15.60 -20.56 11.12
CA ALA A 228 -14.15 -20.74 11.08
C ALA A 228 -13.65 -21.05 9.65
N ARG A 229 -14.40 -21.84 8.87
CA ARG A 229 -14.09 -22.18 7.48
C ARG A 229 -14.14 -20.97 6.56
N GLU A 230 -15.09 -20.06 6.77
CA GLU A 230 -15.14 -18.78 6.06
C GLU A 230 -13.89 -17.92 6.38
N GLN A 231 -13.47 -17.85 7.65
CA GLN A 231 -12.28 -17.08 8.04
C GLN A 231 -10.99 -17.71 7.50
N VAL A 232 -10.87 -19.05 7.55
CA VAL A 232 -9.76 -19.80 6.95
C VAL A 232 -9.72 -19.64 5.42
N GLY A 233 -10.88 -19.55 4.76
CA GLY A 233 -10.98 -19.21 3.34
C GLY A 233 -10.35 -17.85 3.03
N LYS A 234 -10.77 -16.80 3.77
CA LYS A 234 -10.21 -15.44 3.65
C LYS A 234 -8.70 -15.41 3.93
N LEU A 235 -8.23 -16.14 4.95
CA LEU A 235 -6.81 -16.29 5.27
C LEU A 235 -6.01 -16.96 4.13
N LYS A 236 -6.52 -18.04 3.54
CA LYS A 236 -5.90 -18.71 2.38
C LYS A 236 -5.83 -17.78 1.17
N SER A 237 -6.88 -17.00 0.89
CA SER A 237 -6.86 -16.01 -0.20
C SER A 237 -5.81 -14.92 0.02
N ALA A 238 -5.60 -14.48 1.27
CA ALA A 238 -4.60 -13.47 1.61
C ALA A 238 -3.16 -14.00 1.60
N ALA A 239 -2.93 -15.24 2.05
CA ALA A 239 -1.60 -15.83 2.17
C ALA A 239 -1.60 -17.35 1.89
N PRO A 240 -1.75 -17.79 0.62
CA PRO A 240 -2.01 -19.19 0.26
C PRO A 240 -0.88 -20.16 0.58
N VAL A 241 0.35 -19.66 0.71
CA VAL A 241 1.58 -20.43 0.98
C VAL A 241 2.07 -20.34 2.43
N ASN A 242 1.22 -19.88 3.34
CA ASN A 242 1.52 -19.72 4.77
C ASN A 242 1.36 -21.04 5.53
N GLY A 243 2.42 -21.50 6.18
CA GLY A 243 2.44 -22.77 6.89
C GLY A 243 1.46 -22.86 8.06
N THR A 244 1.26 -21.77 8.81
CA THR A 244 0.33 -21.69 9.94
C THR A 244 -1.11 -21.79 9.46
N ILE A 245 -1.48 -21.02 8.45
CA ILE A 245 -2.83 -21.03 7.85
C ILE A 245 -3.15 -22.41 7.24
N LEU A 246 -2.17 -23.05 6.59
CA LEU A 246 -2.33 -24.41 6.05
C LEU A 246 -2.45 -25.48 7.14
N LYS A 247 -1.74 -25.35 8.27
CA LYS A 247 -1.90 -26.23 9.44
C LYS A 247 -3.29 -26.06 10.08
N LEU A 248 -3.72 -24.81 10.32
CA LEU A 248 -5.04 -24.50 10.86
C LEU A 248 -6.16 -25.08 9.97
N ALA A 249 -6.06 -24.90 8.65
CA ALA A 249 -7.02 -25.46 7.71
C ALA A 249 -7.11 -27.00 7.79
N ARG A 250 -5.98 -27.70 7.91
CA ARG A 250 -5.98 -29.17 8.10
C ARG A 250 -6.55 -29.57 9.46
N ALA A 251 -6.36 -28.78 10.50
CA ALA A 251 -6.97 -29.02 11.81
C ALA A 251 -8.50 -28.86 11.75
N LEU A 252 -8.99 -27.78 11.13
CA LEU A 252 -10.41 -27.53 10.91
C LEU A 252 -11.10 -28.68 10.16
N GLU A 253 -10.55 -29.10 9.02
CA GLU A 253 -11.10 -30.21 8.21
C GLU A 253 -11.16 -31.53 9.01
N ARG A 254 -10.16 -31.80 9.87
CA ARG A 254 -10.19 -32.99 10.75
C ARG A 254 -11.26 -32.88 11.84
N ASN A 255 -11.48 -31.69 12.40
CA ASN A 255 -12.51 -31.47 13.41
C ASN A 255 -13.92 -31.59 12.79
N MET A 256 -14.16 -30.98 11.62
CA MET A 256 -15.43 -31.08 10.89
C MET A 256 -15.79 -32.54 10.53
N ARG A 257 -14.80 -33.36 10.13
CA ARG A 257 -15.02 -34.80 9.85
C ARG A 257 -15.34 -35.63 11.09
N ARG A 258 -14.95 -35.18 12.27
CA ARG A 258 -15.20 -35.88 13.54
C ARG A 258 -16.53 -35.49 14.18
N ASP A 259 -17.01 -34.27 13.93
CA ASP A 259 -18.25 -33.78 14.49
C ASP A 259 -19.46 -34.16 13.62
N ARG A 260 -20.22 -35.15 14.09
CA ARG A 260 -21.41 -35.69 13.41
C ARG A 260 -22.57 -34.68 13.33
N GLY A 261 -22.52 -33.55 14.04
CA GLY A 261 -23.55 -32.51 14.04
C GLY A 261 -23.40 -31.47 12.92
N VAL A 262 -22.27 -31.44 12.21
CA VAL A 262 -21.99 -30.42 11.18
C VAL A 262 -22.76 -30.72 9.90
N ARG A 263 -23.90 -30.04 9.70
CA ARG A 263 -24.63 -30.08 8.43
C ARG A 263 -23.75 -29.52 7.30
N PRO A 264 -23.77 -30.11 6.08
CA PRO A 264 -23.09 -29.53 4.92
C PRO A 264 -23.56 -28.10 4.70
N ALA A 265 -22.61 -27.19 4.45
CA ALA A 265 -22.93 -25.78 4.27
C ALA A 265 -24.02 -25.54 3.22
N ARG A 266 -25.00 -24.70 3.57
CA ARG A 266 -25.79 -24.00 2.55
C ARG A 266 -24.82 -23.30 1.61
N GLN A 267 -25.02 -23.50 0.30
CA GLN A 267 -24.32 -22.72 -0.71
C GLN A 267 -24.49 -21.23 -0.37
N SER A 268 -23.39 -20.47 -0.40
CA SER A 268 -23.45 -19.02 -0.22
C SER A 268 -24.51 -18.45 -1.16
N PRO A 269 -25.31 -17.45 -0.73
CA PRO A 269 -26.27 -16.80 -1.62
C PRO A 269 -25.58 -16.44 -2.93
N LYS A 270 -26.18 -16.79 -4.08
CA LYS A 270 -25.66 -16.35 -5.38
C LYS A 270 -25.44 -14.84 -5.28
N PRO A 271 -24.25 -14.32 -5.64
CA PRO A 271 -24.01 -12.89 -5.58
C PRO A 271 -25.14 -12.19 -6.35
N PRO A 272 -25.67 -11.06 -5.84
CA PRO A 272 -26.83 -10.40 -6.44
C PRO A 272 -26.56 -10.21 -7.93
N ARG A 273 -27.54 -10.62 -8.75
CA ARG A 273 -27.43 -10.53 -10.21
C ARG A 273 -26.98 -9.11 -10.55
N ALA A 274 -25.82 -8.99 -11.20
CA ALA A 274 -25.29 -7.68 -11.55
C ALA A 274 -26.40 -6.90 -12.27
N PRO A 275 -26.68 -5.65 -11.87
CA PRO A 275 -27.80 -4.90 -12.43
C PRO A 275 -27.65 -4.89 -13.95
N ASP A 276 -28.76 -5.03 -14.66
CA ASP A 276 -28.73 -4.94 -16.11
C ASP A 276 -28.14 -3.57 -16.48
N GLY A 277 -27.06 -3.60 -17.26
CA GLY A 277 -26.32 -2.40 -17.63
C GLY A 277 -27.26 -1.40 -18.30
N PRO A 278 -27.09 -0.08 -18.10
CA PRO A 278 -28.10 0.87 -18.51
C PRO A 278 -28.37 0.77 -20.02
N ARG A 279 -29.66 0.65 -20.37
CA ARG A 279 -30.17 0.40 -21.73
C ARG A 279 -29.88 1.55 -22.71
N GLU A 280 -29.64 2.76 -22.20
CA GLU A 280 -29.24 3.90 -23.03
C GLU A 280 -27.86 3.66 -23.65
N GLY A 281 -27.68 4.07 -24.91
CA GLY A 281 -26.37 4.07 -25.55
C GLY A 281 -25.40 5.04 -24.86
N VAL A 282 -24.11 4.70 -24.84
CA VAL A 282 -23.07 5.72 -24.65
C VAL A 282 -23.02 6.57 -25.93
N SER A 283 -22.84 7.88 -25.80
CA SER A 283 -22.74 8.80 -26.94
C SER A 283 -21.74 8.26 -27.96
N ALA A 284 -22.15 8.17 -29.22
CA ALA A 284 -21.35 7.55 -30.28
C ALA A 284 -19.92 8.14 -30.27
N PRO A 285 -18.85 7.31 -30.27
CA PRO A 285 -17.50 7.83 -30.34
C PRO A 285 -17.35 8.64 -31.64
N ASN A 286 -16.89 9.89 -31.50
CA ASN A 286 -16.41 10.68 -32.62
C ASN A 286 -15.17 9.97 -33.19
N ALA A 287 -14.97 10.00 -34.51
CA ALA A 287 -13.84 9.32 -35.15
C ALA A 287 -12.46 9.83 -34.68
N ALA A 288 -12.42 11.03 -34.11
CA ALA A 288 -11.22 11.62 -33.51
C ALA A 288 -10.94 11.20 -32.05
N VAL A 289 -11.83 10.42 -31.39
CA VAL A 289 -11.56 9.88 -30.04
C VAL A 289 -10.46 8.80 -30.14
N PRO A 290 -9.36 8.88 -29.35
CA PRO A 290 -8.30 7.87 -29.39
C PRO A 290 -8.79 6.45 -29.07
N ILE A 291 -8.39 5.48 -29.88
CA ILE A 291 -8.64 4.05 -29.63
C ILE A 291 -7.51 3.45 -28.79
N LEU A 292 -7.87 2.79 -27.71
CA LEU A 292 -7.00 2.07 -26.81
C LEU A 292 -7.10 0.56 -27.09
N ARG A 293 -5.95 -0.12 -27.15
CA ARG A 293 -5.87 -1.59 -27.16
C ARG A 293 -5.58 -2.07 -25.74
N VAL A 294 -6.51 -2.80 -25.15
CA VAL A 294 -6.42 -3.31 -23.77
C VAL A 294 -6.32 -4.83 -23.79
N GLY A 295 -5.22 -5.39 -23.28
CA GLY A 295 -5.09 -6.83 -23.05
C GLY A 295 -6.01 -7.27 -21.92
N ILE A 296 -6.82 -8.31 -22.17
CA ILE A 296 -7.84 -8.81 -21.24
C ILE A 296 -7.40 -10.16 -20.65
N GLY A 297 -7.61 -10.36 -19.35
CA GLY A 297 -7.16 -11.56 -18.64
C GLY A 297 -5.64 -11.59 -18.45
N THR A 298 -5.08 -10.47 -17.97
CA THR A 298 -3.63 -10.35 -17.78
C THR A 298 -3.17 -10.78 -16.38
N SER A 299 -1.90 -11.17 -16.29
CA SER A 299 -1.21 -11.43 -15.02
C SER A 299 -0.97 -10.14 -14.22
N GLY A 300 -0.56 -10.26 -12.95
CA GLY A 300 -0.23 -9.10 -12.09
C GLY A 300 0.93 -8.21 -12.60
N MET A 301 1.70 -8.67 -13.60
CA MET A 301 2.72 -7.88 -14.31
C MET A 301 2.23 -7.37 -15.68
N GLY A 302 0.93 -7.45 -15.95
CA GLY A 302 0.31 -7.10 -17.22
C GLY A 302 0.78 -7.95 -18.42
N LYS A 303 1.35 -9.14 -18.22
CA LYS A 303 1.60 -10.10 -19.32
C LYS A 303 0.31 -10.84 -19.65
N PRO A 304 0.00 -11.14 -20.92
CA PRO A 304 -1.23 -11.84 -21.30
C PRO A 304 -1.19 -13.29 -20.84
N ILE A 305 -2.33 -13.83 -20.42
CA ILE A 305 -2.51 -15.25 -20.07
C ILE A 305 -3.28 -15.93 -21.22
N PRO A 306 -2.82 -17.08 -21.75
CA PRO A 306 -3.51 -17.76 -22.85
C PRO A 306 -4.79 -18.46 -22.36
N TRP A 307 -5.93 -18.12 -22.95
CA TRP A 307 -7.22 -18.75 -22.63
C TRP A 307 -7.40 -20.06 -23.40
N SER A 308 -8.11 -21.03 -22.83
CA SER A 308 -8.41 -22.30 -23.52
C SER A 308 -9.29 -22.10 -24.77
N ALA A 309 -10.31 -21.26 -24.63
CA ALA A 309 -11.24 -20.80 -25.66
C ALA A 309 -11.87 -19.46 -25.21
N VAL A 310 -12.56 -18.78 -26.13
CA VAL A 310 -13.35 -17.57 -25.85
C VAL A 310 -14.79 -17.86 -26.25
N ARG A 311 -15.70 -17.99 -25.28
CA ARG A 311 -17.14 -17.95 -25.54
C ARG A 311 -17.61 -16.52 -25.55
N PHE A 312 -18.50 -16.19 -26.48
CA PHE A 312 -19.08 -14.86 -26.57
C PHE A 312 -20.56 -14.86 -26.96
N SER A 313 -21.25 -13.79 -26.57
CA SER A 313 -22.60 -13.43 -27.01
C SER A 313 -22.78 -11.92 -26.85
N ALA A 314 -23.82 -11.33 -27.44
CA ALA A 314 -24.02 -9.88 -27.42
C ALA A 314 -25.49 -9.47 -27.26
N GLY A 315 -25.68 -8.23 -26.81
CA GLY A 315 -26.99 -7.58 -26.76
C GLY A 315 -27.54 -7.17 -28.13
N SER A 316 -26.72 -7.25 -29.18
CA SER A 316 -27.00 -6.78 -30.55
C SER A 316 -26.36 -7.70 -31.59
N THR A 317 -26.53 -7.40 -32.88
CA THR A 317 -25.87 -8.13 -33.96
C THR A 317 -24.35 -7.88 -33.97
N VAL A 318 -23.56 -8.96 -34.01
CA VAL A 318 -22.09 -8.92 -34.07
C VAL A 318 -21.59 -9.38 -35.44
N GLU A 319 -20.83 -8.52 -36.12
CA GLU A 319 -20.03 -8.93 -37.27
C GLU A 319 -18.77 -9.65 -36.79
N ILE A 320 -18.47 -10.78 -37.43
CA ILE A 320 -17.30 -11.60 -37.13
C ILE A 320 -16.44 -11.61 -38.40
N ARG A 321 -15.29 -10.95 -38.33
CA ARG A 321 -14.36 -10.78 -39.45
C ARG A 321 -12.99 -11.34 -39.10
N ASP A 322 -12.16 -11.66 -40.09
CA ASP A 322 -10.72 -11.76 -39.85
C ASP A 322 -10.05 -10.38 -39.89
N SER A 323 -8.79 -10.29 -39.47
CA SER A 323 -8.05 -9.03 -39.47
C SER A 323 -7.67 -8.50 -40.87
N ALA A 324 -7.95 -9.24 -41.94
CA ALA A 324 -7.90 -8.73 -43.31
C ALA A 324 -9.24 -8.12 -43.77
N GLY A 325 -10.25 -8.11 -42.89
CA GLY A 325 -11.58 -7.53 -43.12
C GLY A 325 -12.60 -8.50 -43.73
N LYS A 326 -12.20 -9.73 -44.06
CA LYS A 326 -13.09 -10.75 -44.64
C LYS A 326 -14.19 -11.09 -43.64
N MET A 327 -15.45 -11.01 -44.07
CA MET A 327 -16.58 -11.50 -43.27
C MET A 327 -16.48 -13.02 -43.13
N LEU A 328 -16.54 -13.50 -41.88
CA LEU A 328 -16.56 -14.92 -41.54
C LEU A 328 -17.97 -15.38 -41.18
N ALA A 329 -18.67 -14.57 -40.37
CA ALA A 329 -20.04 -14.84 -39.94
C ALA A 329 -20.72 -13.58 -39.37
N THR A 330 -22.00 -13.70 -39.01
CA THR A 330 -22.72 -12.66 -38.29
C THR A 330 -23.58 -13.32 -37.22
N ALA A 331 -23.27 -13.05 -35.95
CA ALA A 331 -24.01 -13.57 -34.80
C ALA A 331 -25.20 -12.66 -34.48
N ARG A 332 -26.38 -13.25 -34.27
CA ARG A 332 -27.58 -12.52 -33.85
C ARG A 332 -27.56 -12.32 -32.34
N ARG A 333 -28.39 -11.38 -31.87
CA ARG A 333 -28.60 -11.10 -30.44
C ARG A 333 -28.88 -12.40 -29.66
N THR A 334 -28.27 -12.53 -28.49
CA THR A 334 -28.38 -13.69 -27.55
C THR A 334 -27.87 -15.05 -28.01
N GLU A 335 -27.43 -15.22 -29.27
CA GLU A 335 -26.73 -16.45 -29.69
C GLU A 335 -25.40 -16.60 -28.94
N ASN A 336 -24.99 -17.84 -28.64
CA ASN A 336 -23.73 -18.13 -27.94
C ASN A 336 -22.76 -18.81 -28.91
N TRP A 337 -21.58 -18.23 -29.06
CA TRP A 337 -20.58 -18.67 -30.03
C TRP A 337 -19.27 -18.97 -29.31
N GLU A 338 -18.44 -19.86 -29.86
CA GLU A 338 -17.13 -20.20 -29.30
C GLU A 338 -16.00 -19.97 -30.31
N LEU A 339 -14.88 -19.42 -29.84
CA LEU A 339 -13.62 -19.38 -30.56
C LEU A 339 -12.60 -20.25 -29.83
N ARG A 340 -11.95 -21.17 -30.55
CA ARG A 340 -10.92 -22.06 -30.01
C ARG A 340 -9.76 -22.24 -30.98
N ILE A 341 -8.64 -22.77 -30.48
CA ILE A 341 -7.55 -23.24 -31.35
C ILE A 341 -7.86 -24.65 -31.86
N ALA A 342 -7.75 -24.83 -33.16
CA ALA A 342 -7.71 -26.14 -33.81
C ALA A 342 -6.37 -26.35 -34.52
N LYS A 343 -6.02 -27.63 -34.76
CA LYS A 343 -4.84 -28.05 -35.54
C LYS A 343 -5.31 -28.54 -36.92
N GLY A 344 -4.52 -28.26 -37.95
CA GLY A 344 -4.70 -28.84 -39.29
C GLY A 344 -3.36 -29.12 -39.96
N LYS A 345 -3.41 -29.61 -41.20
CA LYS A 345 -2.24 -30.03 -41.99
C LYS A 345 -1.14 -28.96 -42.07
N TYR A 346 -1.52 -27.68 -42.16
CA TYR A 346 -0.60 -26.54 -42.23
C TYR A 346 -0.71 -25.68 -40.95
N GLY A 347 -0.43 -26.29 -39.81
CA GLY A 347 -0.35 -25.61 -38.51
C GLY A 347 -1.70 -25.32 -37.83
N ARG A 348 -1.66 -24.38 -36.86
CA ARG A 348 -2.80 -24.00 -36.02
C ARG A 348 -3.63 -22.89 -36.65
N TYR A 349 -4.92 -22.87 -36.35
CA TYR A 349 -5.87 -21.84 -36.77
C TYR A 349 -6.93 -21.62 -35.70
N LEU A 350 -7.60 -20.47 -35.77
CA LEU A 350 -8.79 -20.16 -34.99
C LEU A 350 -10.01 -20.80 -35.67
N GLU A 351 -10.78 -21.57 -34.90
CA GLU A 351 -12.05 -22.17 -35.32
C GLU A 351 -13.19 -21.45 -34.59
N LEU A 352 -14.17 -20.99 -35.37
CA LEU A 352 -15.39 -20.33 -34.90
C LEU A 352 -16.54 -21.34 -34.92
N LEU A 353 -17.24 -21.46 -33.79
CA LEU A 353 -18.32 -22.43 -33.61
C LEU A 353 -19.61 -21.77 -33.15
N ASP A 354 -20.74 -22.37 -33.54
CA ASP A 354 -22.08 -22.03 -33.05
C ASP A 354 -22.36 -22.58 -31.63
N ASP A 355 -23.60 -22.42 -31.17
CA ASP A 355 -24.07 -22.86 -29.85
C ASP A 355 -24.14 -24.40 -29.72
N LYS A 356 -24.20 -25.11 -30.85
CA LYS A 356 -24.22 -26.58 -30.95
C LYS A 356 -22.82 -27.18 -31.12
N GLY A 357 -21.80 -26.35 -31.35
CA GLY A 357 -20.42 -26.78 -31.56
C GLY A 357 -20.09 -27.17 -33.01
N PHE A 358 -20.88 -26.75 -33.99
CA PHE A 358 -20.53 -26.88 -35.41
C PHE A 358 -19.56 -25.76 -35.83
N ALA A 359 -18.51 -26.11 -36.58
CA ALA A 359 -17.53 -25.15 -37.07
C ALA A 359 -18.10 -24.35 -38.25
N LEU A 360 -18.32 -23.05 -38.04
CA LEU A 360 -18.88 -22.13 -39.03
C LEU A 360 -17.79 -21.47 -39.90
N ALA A 361 -16.64 -21.16 -39.31
CA ALA A 361 -15.53 -20.52 -40.02
C ALA A 361 -14.17 -20.88 -39.41
N ARG A 362 -13.10 -20.70 -40.20
CA ARG A 362 -11.72 -20.95 -39.81
C ARG A 362 -10.82 -19.82 -40.32
N SER A 363 -9.90 -19.32 -39.48
CA SER A 363 -8.92 -18.29 -39.88
C SER A 363 -7.54 -18.53 -39.26
N ARG A 364 -6.48 -18.24 -40.01
CA ARG A 364 -5.10 -18.15 -39.48
C ARG A 364 -4.76 -16.75 -38.97
N LEU A 365 -5.54 -15.75 -39.36
CA LEU A 365 -5.43 -14.38 -38.90
C LEU A 365 -6.24 -14.20 -37.60
N PRO A 366 -5.95 -13.17 -36.78
CA PRO A 366 -6.81 -12.78 -35.68
C PRO A 366 -8.26 -12.58 -36.14
N ILE A 367 -9.21 -12.94 -35.26
CA ILE A 367 -10.64 -12.76 -35.49
C ILE A 367 -11.11 -11.52 -34.71
N LEU A 368 -11.89 -10.69 -35.38
CA LEU A 368 -12.42 -9.42 -34.90
C LEU A 368 -13.94 -9.57 -34.69
N LEU A 369 -14.39 -9.27 -33.48
CA LEU A 369 -15.80 -9.24 -33.08
C LEU A 369 -16.22 -7.78 -32.90
N SER A 370 -17.22 -7.31 -33.65
CA SER A 370 -17.72 -5.93 -33.56
C SER A 370 -19.25 -5.86 -33.58
N SER A 371 -19.84 -5.14 -32.61
CA SER A 371 -21.28 -4.87 -32.59
C SER A 371 -21.64 -3.77 -33.60
N ARG A 372 -22.63 -4.01 -34.46
CA ARG A 372 -23.16 -2.97 -35.38
C ARG A 372 -23.78 -1.79 -34.62
N GLU A 373 -24.50 -2.10 -33.54
CA GLU A 373 -25.20 -1.13 -32.69
C GLU A 373 -24.27 -0.47 -31.65
N ARG A 374 -22.97 -0.81 -31.66
CA ARG A 374 -21.94 -0.36 -30.69
C ARG A 374 -22.28 -0.70 -29.23
N ASP A 375 -23.11 -1.73 -29.04
CA ASP A 375 -23.47 -2.28 -27.74
C ASP A 375 -22.34 -3.19 -27.20
N TRP A 376 -22.55 -3.80 -26.04
CA TRP A 376 -21.58 -4.70 -25.43
C TRP A 376 -21.53 -6.09 -26.09
N ILE A 377 -20.31 -6.64 -26.12
CA ILE A 377 -20.05 -8.05 -26.34
C ILE A 377 -19.63 -8.66 -24.99
N TRP A 378 -20.32 -9.72 -24.58
CA TRP A 378 -19.96 -10.52 -23.42
C TRP A 378 -18.95 -11.58 -23.85
N ILE A 379 -17.86 -11.71 -23.09
CA ILE A 379 -16.86 -12.76 -23.27
C ILE A 379 -16.64 -13.53 -21.99
N ARG A 380 -16.29 -14.81 -22.14
CA ARG A 380 -15.99 -15.73 -21.04
C ARG A 380 -14.98 -16.81 -21.45
N GLU A 381 -14.04 -17.11 -20.56
CA GLU A 381 -13.25 -18.33 -20.64
C GLU A 381 -14.07 -19.55 -20.15
N PRO A 382 -14.26 -20.61 -20.97
CA PRO A 382 -14.97 -21.82 -20.55
C PRO A 382 -14.08 -22.75 -19.71
N GLY A 383 -14.72 -23.64 -18.94
CA GLY A 383 -14.04 -24.67 -18.14
C GLY A 383 -13.41 -24.19 -16.82
N SER A 384 -13.12 -22.90 -16.65
CA SER A 384 -12.57 -22.36 -15.40
C SER A 384 -13.67 -21.88 -14.44
N VAL A 385 -13.72 -22.45 -13.23
CA VAL A 385 -14.61 -22.02 -12.13
C VAL A 385 -14.32 -20.58 -11.68
N HIS A 386 -13.10 -20.10 -11.92
CA HIS A 386 -12.66 -18.72 -11.68
C HIS A 386 -12.35 -17.96 -12.99
N GLY A 387 -12.81 -18.47 -14.13
CA GLY A 387 -12.53 -17.92 -15.46
C GLY A 387 -13.03 -16.48 -15.61
N LEU A 388 -12.26 -15.65 -16.33
CA LEU A 388 -12.64 -14.26 -16.52
C LEU A 388 -13.95 -14.17 -17.32
N SER A 389 -14.85 -13.29 -16.87
CA SER A 389 -16.09 -12.97 -17.59
C SER A 389 -16.35 -11.47 -17.56
N ARG A 390 -16.49 -10.87 -18.75
CA ARG A 390 -16.57 -9.41 -18.96
C ARG A 390 -17.61 -9.07 -20.02
N ARG A 391 -18.28 -7.93 -19.86
CA ARG A 391 -19.03 -7.25 -20.94
C ARG A 391 -18.19 -6.06 -21.38
N LEU A 392 -17.82 -5.99 -22.66
CA LEU A 392 -16.88 -5.02 -23.21
C LEU A 392 -17.52 -4.22 -24.35
N ARG A 393 -17.11 -2.96 -24.52
CA ARG A 393 -17.51 -2.10 -25.65
C ARG A 393 -16.43 -2.08 -26.72
N GLY A 394 -16.77 -1.59 -27.91
CA GLY A 394 -15.85 -1.53 -29.04
C GLY A 394 -15.65 -2.90 -29.67
N MET A 395 -14.45 -3.12 -30.22
CA MET A 395 -14.09 -4.35 -30.92
C MET A 395 -13.29 -5.28 -30.00
N ILE A 396 -13.48 -6.59 -30.16
CA ILE A 396 -12.67 -7.62 -29.48
C ILE A 396 -11.88 -8.37 -30.54
N GLU A 397 -10.56 -8.35 -30.40
CA GLU A 397 -9.61 -9.12 -31.20
C GLU A 397 -9.21 -10.38 -30.42
N VAL A 398 -9.35 -11.54 -31.08
CA VAL A 398 -8.95 -12.84 -30.56
C VAL A 398 -7.84 -13.39 -31.46
N SER A 399 -6.69 -13.73 -30.88
CA SER A 399 -5.51 -14.21 -31.61
C SER A 399 -4.90 -15.46 -30.97
N VAL A 400 -4.03 -16.15 -31.70
CA VAL A 400 -3.25 -17.29 -31.15
C VAL A 400 -2.11 -16.77 -30.26
N LEU A 401 -2.05 -17.24 -29.01
CA LEU A 401 -1.04 -16.88 -28.01
C LEU A 401 -0.47 -18.14 -27.36
N GLY A 402 0.78 -18.51 -27.70
CA GLY A 402 1.42 -19.68 -27.11
C GLY A 402 0.66 -20.97 -27.47
N ASN A 403 -0.07 -21.54 -26.51
CA ASN A 403 -0.93 -22.72 -26.68
C ASN A 403 -2.44 -22.44 -26.50
N GLY A 404 -2.84 -21.19 -26.27
CA GLY A 404 -4.23 -20.77 -26.13
C GLY A 404 -4.48 -19.45 -26.85
N LEU A 405 -5.52 -18.73 -26.46
CA LEU A 405 -5.96 -17.50 -27.10
C LEU A 405 -5.51 -16.26 -26.33
N GLY A 406 -5.04 -15.24 -27.05
CA GLY A 406 -4.92 -13.88 -26.56
C GLY A 406 -6.20 -13.10 -26.84
N VAL A 407 -6.61 -12.24 -25.92
CA VAL A 407 -7.80 -11.38 -26.06
C VAL A 407 -7.40 -9.93 -25.88
N VAL A 408 -7.67 -9.09 -26.87
CA VAL A 408 -7.43 -7.65 -26.85
C VAL A 408 -8.72 -6.91 -27.17
N ASN A 409 -9.09 -5.96 -26.32
CA ASN A 409 -10.23 -5.08 -26.56
C ASN A 409 -9.74 -3.75 -27.15
N ALA A 410 -10.16 -3.45 -28.39
CA ALA A 410 -9.96 -2.16 -29.02
C ALA A 410 -11.19 -1.27 -28.74
N VAL A 411 -11.03 -0.29 -27.87
CA VAL A 411 -12.10 0.51 -27.28
C VAL A 411 -11.71 1.98 -27.25
N ASP A 412 -12.66 2.89 -27.47
CA ASP A 412 -12.39 4.32 -27.41
C ASP A 412 -12.10 4.80 -25.96
N LEU A 413 -11.34 5.89 -25.83
CA LEU A 413 -10.91 6.47 -24.55
C LEU A 413 -12.06 6.73 -23.55
N GLU A 414 -13.24 7.11 -24.03
CA GLU A 414 -14.39 7.44 -23.16
C GLU A 414 -15.10 6.17 -22.68
N SER A 415 -15.36 5.22 -23.58
CA SER A 415 -15.83 3.87 -23.24
C SER A 415 -14.87 3.12 -22.31
N TYR A 416 -13.55 3.32 -22.47
CA TYR A 416 -12.55 2.81 -21.53
C TYR A 416 -12.72 3.44 -20.14
N THR A 417 -12.81 4.77 -20.08
CA THR A 417 -12.95 5.54 -18.83
C THR A 417 -14.21 5.15 -18.06
N HIS A 418 -15.33 4.91 -18.75
CA HIS A 418 -16.56 4.35 -18.15
C HIS A 418 -16.31 2.99 -17.45
N GLY A 419 -15.50 2.12 -18.06
CA GLY A 419 -15.15 0.80 -17.51
C GLY A 419 -14.04 0.81 -16.45
N VAL A 420 -13.46 1.98 -16.17
CA VAL A 420 -12.41 2.21 -15.15
C VAL A 420 -12.95 2.92 -13.91
N LEU A 421 -13.73 3.99 -14.06
CA LEU A 421 -14.01 4.94 -12.98
C LEU A 421 -14.47 4.27 -11.66
N THR A 422 -15.45 3.36 -11.73
CA THR A 422 -15.99 2.69 -10.53
C THR A 422 -15.20 1.45 -10.11
N ALA A 423 -14.26 0.99 -10.95
CA ALA A 423 -13.32 -0.07 -10.60
C ALA A 423 -12.16 0.47 -9.74
N GLU A 424 -11.86 1.77 -9.88
CA GLU A 424 -10.81 2.48 -9.15
C GLU A 424 -11.34 3.28 -7.95
N MET A 425 -12.53 3.87 -8.04
CA MET A 425 -13.13 4.69 -6.98
C MET A 425 -14.60 4.29 -6.71
N PRO A 426 -15.02 4.07 -5.44
CA PRO A 426 -16.39 3.68 -5.11
C PRO A 426 -17.45 4.63 -5.69
N ILE A 427 -18.50 4.09 -6.30
CA ILE A 427 -19.54 4.91 -6.96
C ILE A 427 -20.39 5.76 -6.00
N ASN A 428 -20.31 5.52 -4.68
CA ASN A 428 -20.92 6.38 -3.67
C ASN A 428 -20.09 7.64 -3.37
N SER A 429 -18.78 7.67 -3.65
CA SER A 429 -17.87 8.79 -3.39
C SER A 429 -18.38 10.16 -3.91
N PRO A 430 -17.90 11.29 -3.36
CA PRO A 430 -18.29 12.64 -3.81
C PRO A 430 -18.10 12.87 -5.31
N LYS A 431 -18.97 13.71 -5.90
CA LYS A 431 -19.03 13.93 -7.36
C LYS A 431 -17.70 14.48 -7.91
N GLU A 432 -17.10 15.46 -7.24
CA GLU A 432 -15.86 16.10 -7.69
C GLU A 432 -14.64 15.17 -7.55
N ALA A 433 -14.62 14.28 -6.56
CA ALA A 433 -13.61 13.22 -6.46
C ALA A 433 -13.71 12.21 -7.62
N LEU A 434 -14.94 11.80 -7.98
CA LEU A 434 -15.18 10.94 -9.14
C LEU A 434 -14.79 11.64 -10.46
N LYS A 435 -15.04 12.94 -10.61
CA LYS A 435 -14.57 13.73 -11.76
C LYS A 435 -13.04 13.75 -11.83
N ALA A 436 -12.35 14.01 -10.72
CA ALA A 436 -10.89 13.99 -10.66
C ALA A 436 -10.34 12.61 -11.08
N GLN A 437 -10.92 11.52 -10.57
CA GLN A 437 -10.54 10.16 -10.95
C GLN A 437 -10.80 9.86 -12.44
N ALA A 438 -11.87 10.39 -13.05
CA ALA A 438 -12.15 10.22 -14.48
C ALA A 438 -11.13 10.94 -15.38
N VAL A 439 -10.75 12.17 -15.02
CA VAL A 439 -9.67 12.93 -15.69
C VAL A 439 -8.33 12.19 -15.57
N ILE A 440 -8.04 11.63 -14.39
CA ILE A 440 -6.82 10.85 -14.14
C ILE A 440 -6.80 9.55 -14.93
N ALA A 441 -7.92 8.83 -15.02
CA ALA A 441 -8.05 7.62 -15.83
C ALA A 441 -7.72 7.87 -17.31
N ARG A 442 -8.33 8.90 -17.92
CA ARG A 442 -8.00 9.29 -19.31
C ARG A 442 -6.52 9.62 -19.49
N THR A 443 -6.00 10.46 -18.60
CA THR A 443 -4.62 10.93 -18.69
C THR A 443 -3.63 9.78 -18.52
N HIS A 444 -3.87 8.87 -17.57
CA HIS A 444 -3.04 7.69 -17.33
C HIS A 444 -3.05 6.74 -18.53
N ALA A 445 -4.22 6.48 -19.11
CA ALA A 445 -4.38 5.66 -20.30
C ALA A 445 -3.59 6.20 -21.49
N LEU A 446 -3.67 7.52 -21.72
CA LEU A 446 -2.91 8.21 -22.78
C LEU A 446 -1.40 8.24 -22.48
N PHE A 447 -1.00 8.44 -21.23
CA PHE A 447 0.42 8.44 -20.83
C PHE A 447 1.06 7.07 -21.05
N ILE A 448 0.38 5.98 -20.67
CA ILE A 448 0.87 4.62 -20.95
C ILE A 448 0.92 4.36 -22.46
N THR A 449 -0.13 4.75 -23.20
CA THR A 449 -0.25 4.47 -24.64
C THR A 449 0.80 5.23 -25.46
N ASN A 450 0.96 6.52 -25.21
CA ASN A 450 1.75 7.42 -26.06
C ASN A 450 3.18 7.63 -25.56
N VAL A 451 3.42 7.58 -24.24
CA VAL A 451 4.72 7.88 -23.62
C VAL A 451 5.42 6.61 -23.17
N GLN A 452 4.87 5.84 -22.23
CA GLN A 452 5.55 4.66 -21.69
C GLN A 452 5.62 3.49 -22.68
N LYS A 453 4.61 3.33 -23.54
CA LYS A 453 4.45 2.20 -24.50
C LYS A 453 4.65 0.83 -23.85
N LYS A 454 4.21 0.72 -22.59
CA LYS A 454 4.56 -0.34 -21.61
C LYS A 454 4.33 -1.76 -22.11
N HIS A 455 3.29 -1.95 -22.94
CA HIS A 455 2.88 -3.25 -23.47
C HIS A 455 3.11 -3.42 -24.99
N ARG A 456 3.92 -2.55 -25.62
CA ARG A 456 4.25 -2.66 -27.05
C ARG A 456 4.77 -4.05 -27.47
N PRO A 457 5.61 -4.76 -26.69
CA PRO A 457 6.03 -6.13 -27.02
C PRO A 457 4.90 -7.18 -26.98
N GLN A 458 3.76 -6.87 -26.35
CA GLN A 458 2.60 -7.76 -26.20
C GLN A 458 1.47 -7.46 -27.21
N GLY A 459 1.60 -6.44 -28.06
CA GLY A 459 0.61 -6.10 -29.11
C GLY A 459 -0.57 -5.25 -28.65
N TYR A 460 -0.51 -4.67 -27.46
CA TYR A 460 -1.55 -3.79 -26.89
C TYR A 460 -0.93 -2.63 -26.11
N HIS A 461 -1.75 -1.66 -25.67
CA HIS A 461 -1.30 -0.46 -24.98
C HIS A 461 -1.36 -0.63 -23.46
N LEU A 462 -2.46 -1.20 -22.96
CA LEU A 462 -2.83 -1.26 -21.54
C LEU A 462 -3.17 -2.71 -21.13
N CYS A 463 -2.97 -3.06 -19.86
CA CYS A 463 -3.48 -4.31 -19.29
C CYS A 463 -4.70 -4.06 -18.38
N ASP A 464 -5.59 -5.03 -18.22
CA ASP A 464 -6.85 -4.90 -17.46
C ASP A 464 -6.75 -4.94 -15.92
N GLY A 465 -5.53 -5.13 -15.38
CA GLY A 465 -5.25 -5.16 -13.95
C GLY A 465 -4.50 -3.93 -13.41
N GLN A 466 -4.32 -3.89 -12.07
CA GLN A 466 -3.67 -2.82 -11.30
C GLN A 466 -2.25 -2.40 -11.77
N HIS A 467 -1.61 -3.19 -12.63
CA HIS A 467 -0.31 -2.86 -13.24
C HIS A 467 -0.39 -1.69 -14.23
N CYS A 468 -1.57 -1.43 -14.80
CA CYS A 468 -1.90 -0.22 -15.53
C CYS A 468 -3.07 0.48 -14.86
N GLN A 469 -4.27 -0.08 -15.00
CA GLN A 469 -5.49 0.41 -14.37
C GLN A 469 -6.55 -0.69 -14.43
N VAL A 470 -7.36 -0.86 -13.37
CA VAL A 470 -8.37 -1.92 -13.31
C VAL A 470 -9.49 -1.62 -14.30
N TYR A 471 -9.59 -2.44 -15.33
CA TYR A 471 -10.63 -2.32 -16.36
C TYR A 471 -11.67 -3.44 -16.20
N ARG A 472 -12.91 -3.05 -15.88
CA ARG A 472 -14.06 -3.96 -15.69
C ARG A 472 -15.02 -3.95 -16.89
N GLY A 473 -14.83 -3.05 -17.86
CA GLY A 473 -15.77 -2.83 -18.94
C GLY A 473 -17.15 -2.39 -18.43
N VAL A 474 -18.22 -2.79 -19.10
CA VAL A 474 -19.60 -2.38 -18.79
C VAL A 474 -20.06 -2.79 -17.38
N GLN A 475 -19.38 -3.74 -16.74
CA GLN A 475 -19.63 -4.12 -15.33
C GLN A 475 -19.35 -3.00 -14.32
N ALA A 476 -18.61 -1.95 -14.72
CA ALA A 476 -18.36 -0.74 -13.92
C ALA A 476 -19.32 0.43 -14.24
N GLU A 477 -20.20 0.28 -15.23
CA GLU A 477 -21.10 1.36 -15.65
C GLU A 477 -22.33 1.50 -14.74
N THR A 478 -22.67 2.74 -14.42
CA THR A 478 -23.91 3.15 -13.75
C THR A 478 -24.37 4.48 -14.34
N ASN A 479 -25.64 4.85 -14.17
CA ASN A 479 -26.14 6.16 -14.63
C ASN A 479 -25.37 7.33 -13.98
N ARG A 480 -24.92 7.17 -12.73
CA ARG A 480 -24.10 8.17 -12.02
C ARG A 480 -22.68 8.26 -12.63
N SER A 481 -22.00 7.14 -12.84
CA SER A 481 -20.64 7.15 -13.40
C SER A 481 -20.62 7.61 -14.85
N ARG A 482 -21.65 7.27 -15.66
CA ARG A 482 -21.78 7.80 -17.02
C ARG A 482 -21.90 9.32 -17.04
N ARG A 483 -22.74 9.92 -16.19
CA ARG A 483 -22.82 11.39 -16.06
C ARG A 483 -21.49 12.03 -15.68
N VAL A 484 -20.76 11.48 -14.70
CA VAL A 484 -19.45 12.02 -14.29
C VAL A 484 -18.40 11.96 -15.41
N VAL A 485 -18.35 10.84 -16.15
CA VAL A 485 -17.43 10.71 -17.30
C VAL A 485 -17.83 11.71 -18.39
N ASN A 486 -19.12 11.84 -18.72
CA ASN A 486 -19.59 12.80 -19.72
C ASN A 486 -19.32 14.27 -19.33
N GLU A 487 -19.55 14.65 -18.07
CA GLU A 487 -19.22 15.98 -17.53
C GLU A 487 -17.72 16.30 -17.53
N THR A 488 -16.86 15.30 -17.76
CA THR A 488 -15.40 15.45 -17.88
C THR A 488 -14.87 14.97 -19.23
N ARG A 489 -15.73 14.78 -20.25
CA ARG A 489 -15.35 14.27 -21.57
C ARG A 489 -14.19 15.06 -22.15
N GLY A 490 -13.18 14.36 -22.66
CA GLY A 490 -11.95 14.97 -23.20
C GLY A 490 -11.02 15.66 -22.19
N ARG A 491 -11.43 15.88 -20.92
CA ARG A 491 -10.60 16.57 -19.92
C ARG A 491 -9.42 15.68 -19.50
N VAL A 492 -8.22 16.24 -19.60
CA VAL A 492 -6.94 15.57 -19.29
C VAL A 492 -5.98 16.52 -18.58
N VAL A 493 -4.98 15.95 -17.92
CA VAL A 493 -3.89 16.69 -17.27
C VAL A 493 -2.65 16.73 -18.17
N SER A 494 -2.07 17.92 -18.32
CA SER A 494 -0.77 18.14 -18.96
C SER A 494 0.20 18.85 -18.05
N TYR A 495 1.50 18.70 -18.34
CA TYR A 495 2.58 19.48 -17.75
C TYR A 495 3.48 19.95 -18.90
N GLN A 496 3.72 21.27 -19.00
CA GLN A 496 4.49 21.88 -20.09
C GLN A 496 4.01 21.42 -21.48
N GLY A 497 2.70 21.48 -21.72
CA GLY A 497 2.07 21.08 -22.99
C GLY A 497 2.08 19.57 -23.33
N ARG A 498 2.60 18.70 -22.46
CA ARG A 498 2.66 17.24 -22.67
C ARG A 498 1.74 16.51 -21.70
N VAL A 499 1.15 15.38 -22.13
CA VAL A 499 0.31 14.52 -21.26
C VAL A 499 1.11 14.13 -20.02
N ALA A 500 0.58 14.45 -18.84
CA ALA A 500 1.29 14.23 -17.58
C ALA A 500 1.27 12.74 -17.17
N ASN A 501 2.36 12.26 -16.58
CA ASN A 501 2.29 11.08 -15.72
C ASN A 501 1.38 11.39 -14.52
N VAL A 502 0.40 10.54 -14.23
CA VAL A 502 -0.60 10.80 -13.18
C VAL A 502 -0.78 9.55 -12.31
N LEU A 503 0.20 9.32 -11.41
CA LEU A 503 0.13 8.22 -10.46
C LEU A 503 -0.79 8.59 -9.30
N TYR A 504 -1.49 7.60 -8.76
CA TYR A 504 -2.46 7.78 -7.67
C TYR A 504 -2.48 6.55 -6.76
N SER A 505 -2.93 6.74 -5.52
CA SER A 505 -2.99 5.68 -4.51
C SER A 505 -4.23 5.82 -3.61
N SER A 506 -4.66 4.73 -2.98
CA SER A 506 -5.92 4.70 -2.22
C SER A 506 -5.91 5.68 -1.05
N ASN A 507 -4.81 5.72 -0.29
CA ASN A 507 -4.65 6.63 0.84
C ASN A 507 -3.17 6.97 1.05
N CYS A 508 -2.82 8.23 1.29
CA CYS A 508 -1.43 8.65 1.52
C CYS A 508 -0.97 8.52 2.98
N GLY A 509 -1.91 8.37 3.93
CA GLY A 509 -1.62 8.36 5.36
C GLY A 509 -1.39 9.74 5.99
N GLY A 510 -1.76 10.82 5.29
CA GLY A 510 -1.67 12.22 5.75
C GLY A 510 -0.66 13.06 4.95
N HIS A 511 0.24 12.43 4.19
CA HIS A 511 1.22 13.13 3.36
C HIS A 511 1.62 12.30 2.14
N THR A 512 1.67 12.90 0.96
CA THR A 512 2.14 12.23 -0.26
C THR A 512 3.68 12.17 -0.30
N GLN A 513 4.25 11.21 -1.02
CA GLN A 513 5.69 11.03 -1.14
C GLN A 513 6.21 11.68 -2.44
N SER A 514 7.35 12.37 -2.38
CA SER A 514 7.98 12.86 -3.62
C SER A 514 8.65 11.72 -4.37
N SER A 515 8.49 11.73 -5.70
CA SER A 515 9.09 10.71 -6.59
C SER A 515 10.62 10.64 -6.50
N GLY A 516 11.31 11.80 -6.39
CA GLY A 516 12.77 11.87 -6.29
C GLY A 516 13.36 11.26 -5.01
N GLU A 517 12.55 11.07 -3.96
CA GLU A 517 12.99 10.42 -2.73
C GLU A 517 12.99 8.89 -2.83
N ILE A 518 12.28 8.33 -3.82
CA ILE A 518 12.09 6.89 -4.01
C ILE A 518 13.09 6.35 -5.02
N ARG A 519 13.89 5.37 -4.61
CA ARG A 519 14.88 4.74 -5.49
C ARG A 519 14.21 4.09 -6.71
N GLY A 520 14.67 4.47 -7.90
CA GLY A 520 14.22 3.90 -9.18
C GLY A 520 12.95 4.53 -9.76
N TRP A 521 12.37 5.55 -9.13
CA TRP A 521 11.20 6.27 -9.67
C TRP A 521 11.57 7.46 -10.56
N GLY A 522 12.74 8.04 -10.33
CA GLY A 522 13.17 9.29 -10.98
C GLY A 522 12.48 10.52 -10.39
N GLU A 523 13.00 11.70 -10.69
CA GLU A 523 12.42 12.96 -10.24
C GLU A 523 11.39 13.46 -11.27
N VAL A 524 10.13 13.53 -10.85
CA VAL A 524 9.03 14.13 -11.62
C VAL A 524 8.67 15.46 -10.93
N PRO A 525 8.89 16.64 -11.57
CA PRO A 525 8.85 17.96 -10.90
C PRO A 525 7.56 18.31 -10.17
N TYR A 526 6.44 17.71 -10.59
CA TYR A 526 5.09 17.91 -10.05
C TYR A 526 4.59 16.74 -9.18
N PHE A 527 5.40 15.69 -8.99
CA PHE A 527 5.21 14.70 -7.91
C PHE A 527 6.05 15.12 -6.70
N ARG A 528 5.64 16.25 -6.10
CA ARG A 528 6.14 16.74 -4.82
C ARG A 528 5.33 16.08 -3.69
N GLY A 529 5.96 15.93 -2.54
CA GLY A 529 5.24 15.52 -1.34
C GLY A 529 4.41 16.69 -0.82
N THR A 530 3.11 16.49 -0.65
CA THR A 530 2.13 17.48 -0.20
C THR A 530 1.38 16.94 1.01
N THR A 531 1.07 17.81 1.97
CA THR A 531 0.22 17.47 3.10
C THR A 531 -1.23 17.28 2.66
N ASP A 532 -1.86 16.23 3.17
CA ASP A 532 -3.30 16.04 3.05
C ASP A 532 -4.06 16.59 4.25
N GLY A 533 -3.42 17.46 5.05
CA GLY A 533 -4.09 18.35 5.98
C GLY A 533 -4.53 19.67 5.37
N GLY A 534 -5.14 20.51 6.21
CA GLY A 534 -5.21 21.95 5.97
C GLY A 534 -3.82 22.60 6.10
N GLU A 535 -3.74 23.91 5.85
CA GLU A 535 -2.49 24.66 5.70
C GLU A 535 -1.52 24.53 6.89
N ASN A 536 -2.03 24.24 8.09
CA ASN A 536 -1.25 24.14 9.34
C ASN A 536 -0.87 22.71 9.75
N GLN A 537 -1.13 21.66 8.95
CA GLN A 537 -0.73 20.30 9.34
C GLN A 537 0.75 20.03 9.06
N GLU A 538 1.56 20.09 10.12
CA GLU A 538 2.97 19.72 10.07
C GLU A 538 3.21 18.27 9.63
N ILE A 539 4.27 18.09 8.85
CA ILE A 539 4.80 16.79 8.46
C ILE A 539 5.71 16.32 9.60
N PRO A 540 5.59 15.08 10.12
CA PRO A 540 6.55 14.57 11.10
C PRO A 540 7.96 14.59 10.49
N TYR A 541 8.85 15.42 11.05
CA TYR A 541 10.24 15.60 10.58
C TYR A 541 11.28 14.96 11.50
N SER A 542 10.84 14.35 12.62
CA SER A 542 11.69 13.71 13.61
C SER A 542 11.20 12.29 13.98
N PRO A 543 12.09 11.38 14.44
CA PRO A 543 11.71 10.03 14.90
C PRO A 543 10.53 10.00 15.86
N TRP A 544 10.53 10.88 16.87
CA TRP A 544 9.47 10.99 17.87
C TRP A 544 8.15 11.42 17.25
N GLN A 545 8.14 12.50 16.47
CA GLN A 545 6.92 12.97 15.79
C GLN A 545 6.35 11.91 14.85
N LEU A 546 7.19 11.18 14.11
CA LEU A 546 6.74 10.12 13.22
C LEU A 546 6.09 8.96 14.00
N ARG A 547 6.65 8.58 15.14
CA ARG A 547 6.05 7.58 16.04
C ARG A 547 4.69 8.03 16.57
N GLN A 548 4.55 9.28 17.01
CA GLN A 548 3.27 9.82 17.48
C GLN A 548 2.24 9.91 16.34
N PHE A 549 2.61 10.49 15.19
CA PHE A 549 1.75 10.68 14.02
C PHE A 549 1.11 9.38 13.52
N LEU A 550 1.84 8.26 13.55
CA LEU A 550 1.35 6.94 13.11
C LEU A 550 0.51 6.20 14.16
N ARG A 551 0.53 6.67 15.40
CA ARG A 551 -0.25 6.12 16.52
C ARG A 551 -1.55 6.90 16.75
N GLU A 552 -1.52 8.21 16.52
CA GLU A 552 -2.71 9.08 16.55
C GLU A 552 -3.71 8.76 15.42
N PRO A 553 -5.02 9.02 15.63
CA PRO A 553 -6.02 9.02 14.55
C PRO A 553 -5.59 9.92 13.39
N ALA A 554 -5.83 9.49 12.14
CA ALA A 554 -5.50 10.31 10.98
C ALA A 554 -6.35 11.58 10.96
N GLN A 555 -5.68 12.71 10.76
CA GLN A 555 -6.28 14.02 10.51
C GLN A 555 -6.21 14.34 9.01
N GLY A 556 -6.87 15.43 8.60
CA GLY A 556 -6.86 15.92 7.23
C GLY A 556 -7.91 15.29 6.31
N TYR A 557 -7.79 15.58 5.02
CA TYR A 557 -8.70 15.14 3.96
C TYR A 557 -8.68 13.62 3.74
N CYS A 558 -7.53 12.95 3.96
CA CYS A 558 -7.41 11.50 3.77
C CYS A 558 -7.78 10.69 5.03
N ALA A 559 -8.36 11.32 6.06
CA ALA A 559 -8.81 10.67 7.28
C ALA A 559 -9.95 9.66 7.04
N ALA A 560 -10.40 8.99 8.09
CA ALA A 560 -11.62 8.17 8.02
C ALA A 560 -12.84 9.07 7.77
N SER A 561 -13.76 8.65 6.89
CA SER A 561 -15.03 9.33 6.61
C SER A 561 -16.11 8.32 6.22
N GLY A 562 -17.31 8.78 5.84
CA GLY A 562 -18.36 7.91 5.31
C GLY A 562 -17.96 7.10 4.07
N PHE A 563 -16.85 7.47 3.40
CA PHE A 563 -16.32 6.80 2.21
C PHE A 563 -14.98 6.07 2.46
N VAL A 564 -14.32 6.30 3.61
CA VAL A 564 -12.94 5.86 3.89
C VAL A 564 -12.88 5.12 5.22
N HIS A 565 -12.65 3.81 5.19
CA HIS A 565 -12.44 3.02 6.40
C HIS A 565 -11.13 3.42 7.10
N ASN A 566 -11.15 3.52 8.44
CA ASN A 566 -9.99 3.92 9.25
C ASN A 566 -8.69 3.15 8.91
N GLY A 567 -8.77 1.84 8.68
CA GLY A 567 -7.63 1.02 8.28
C GLY A 567 -6.88 1.51 7.02
N HIS A 568 -7.48 2.36 6.18
CA HIS A 568 -6.84 2.95 5.01
C HIS A 568 -5.88 4.07 5.40
N SER A 569 -6.19 4.84 6.45
CA SER A 569 -5.44 6.02 6.88
C SER A 569 -4.55 5.76 8.10
N ARG A 570 -5.01 4.91 9.05
CA ARG A 570 -4.23 4.39 10.19
C ARG A 570 -4.50 2.92 10.43
N TRP A 571 -3.44 2.14 10.63
CA TRP A 571 -3.53 0.72 10.89
C TRP A 571 -2.44 0.27 11.87
N SER A 572 -2.77 -0.70 12.72
CA SER A 572 -1.84 -1.33 13.65
C SER A 572 -1.96 -2.85 13.57
N ARG A 573 -0.82 -3.56 13.56
CA ARG A 573 -0.76 -5.01 13.30
C ARG A 573 0.32 -5.68 14.12
N VAL A 574 0.00 -6.81 14.73
CA VAL A 574 0.98 -7.71 15.34
C VAL A 574 1.32 -8.84 14.38
N VAL A 575 2.60 -9.06 14.12
CA VAL A 575 3.14 -10.09 13.23
C VAL A 575 4.10 -10.96 14.03
N SER A 576 3.94 -12.29 13.99
CA SER A 576 4.90 -13.18 14.66
C SER A 576 6.24 -13.18 13.92
N ALA A 577 7.35 -13.23 14.68
CA ALA A 577 8.68 -13.24 14.09
C ALA A 577 8.95 -14.48 13.24
N SER A 578 8.36 -15.63 13.60
CA SER A 578 8.46 -16.89 12.83
C SER A 578 7.76 -16.82 11.48
N GLU A 579 6.62 -16.12 11.38
CA GLU A 579 5.92 -15.89 10.12
C GLU A 579 6.68 -14.92 9.21
N LEU A 580 7.26 -13.87 9.78
CA LEU A 580 8.11 -12.94 9.05
C LEU A 580 9.42 -13.61 8.60
N GLU A 581 10.08 -14.39 9.47
CA GLU A 581 11.26 -15.20 9.15
C GLU A 581 11.01 -16.11 7.93
N ALA A 582 9.94 -16.91 7.94
CA ALA A 582 9.63 -17.85 6.87
C ALA A 582 9.38 -17.18 5.50
N ARG A 583 9.02 -15.89 5.49
CA ARG A 583 8.89 -15.07 4.28
C ARG A 583 10.23 -14.43 3.89
N LEU A 584 10.93 -13.81 4.84
CA LEU A 584 12.21 -13.15 4.61
C LEU A 584 13.28 -14.16 4.15
N ASP A 585 13.42 -15.31 4.81
CA ASP A 585 14.41 -16.32 4.42
C ASP A 585 14.15 -16.86 3.00
N ARG A 586 12.89 -17.18 2.68
CA ARG A 586 12.49 -17.64 1.33
C ARG A 586 12.91 -16.69 0.21
N HIS A 587 12.93 -15.38 0.46
CA HIS A 587 13.21 -14.36 -0.56
C HIS A 587 14.60 -13.70 -0.45
N LEU A 588 15.30 -13.85 0.68
CA LEU A 588 16.56 -13.15 0.99
C LEU A 588 17.71 -14.08 1.43
N GLY A 589 17.41 -15.33 1.83
CA GLY A 589 18.39 -16.33 2.28
C GLY A 589 19.09 -16.00 3.59
N ILE A 590 18.36 -15.41 4.55
CA ILE A 590 18.89 -14.85 5.80
C ILE A 590 19.15 -15.89 6.90
N GLY A 591 18.57 -17.09 6.83
CA GLY A 591 18.49 -18.02 7.95
C GLY A 591 17.52 -17.55 9.02
N LYS A 592 17.90 -17.71 10.30
CA LYS A 592 17.08 -17.29 11.44
C LYS A 592 17.05 -15.77 11.58
N LEU A 593 15.88 -15.19 11.80
CA LEU A 593 15.71 -13.74 11.93
C LEU A 593 16.25 -13.25 13.27
N LYS A 594 17.32 -12.45 13.25
CA LYS A 594 17.95 -11.87 14.45
C LYS A 594 17.49 -10.44 14.73
N GLY A 595 17.12 -9.69 13.70
CA GLY A 595 16.65 -8.31 13.85
C GLY A 595 16.24 -7.64 12.55
N VAL A 596 15.59 -6.51 12.68
CA VAL A 596 15.17 -5.64 11.58
C VAL A 596 15.46 -4.21 12.02
N VAL A 597 16.11 -3.41 11.18
CA VAL A 597 16.45 -2.01 11.48
C VAL A 597 15.96 -1.12 10.34
N SER A 598 15.14 -0.11 10.66
CA SER A 598 14.75 0.95 9.72
C SER A 598 15.99 1.68 9.21
N LEU A 599 16.10 1.89 7.90
CA LEU A 599 17.13 2.74 7.31
C LEU A 599 16.46 3.97 6.67
N LYS A 600 16.75 4.24 5.40
CA LYS A 600 16.31 5.45 4.69
C LYS A 600 14.79 5.59 4.64
N ARG A 601 14.29 6.78 4.95
CA ARG A 601 12.90 7.23 4.75
C ARG A 601 12.85 8.40 3.77
N SER A 602 11.70 8.65 3.15
CA SER A 602 11.36 9.96 2.60
C SER A 602 10.86 10.90 3.70
N ARG A 603 10.78 12.20 3.41
CA ARG A 603 10.22 13.23 4.31
C ARG A 603 8.78 12.93 4.71
N SER A 604 8.01 12.20 3.89
CA SER A 604 6.66 11.72 4.24
C SER A 604 6.65 10.50 5.18
N GLY A 605 7.81 10.07 5.69
CA GLY A 605 7.97 8.96 6.64
C GLY A 605 7.98 7.56 6.02
N HIS A 606 7.72 7.43 4.71
CA HIS A 606 7.71 6.14 4.01
C HIS A 606 9.11 5.53 3.97
N LEU A 607 9.24 4.25 4.32
CA LEU A 607 10.49 3.50 4.26
C LEU A 607 10.90 3.23 2.80
N ASN A 608 12.10 3.69 2.45
CA ASN A 608 12.76 3.42 1.17
C ASN A 608 13.93 2.44 1.33
N SER A 609 14.43 2.21 2.54
CA SER A 609 15.40 1.16 2.84
C SER A 609 15.19 0.57 4.23
N ILE A 610 15.40 -0.75 4.36
CA ILE A 610 15.36 -1.48 5.64
C ILE A 610 16.44 -2.57 5.66
N LEU A 611 17.07 -2.77 6.82
CA LEU A 611 18.06 -3.83 7.04
C LEU A 611 17.40 -5.03 7.71
N VAL A 612 17.52 -6.21 7.10
CA VAL A 612 17.17 -7.49 7.70
C VAL A 612 18.45 -8.18 8.17
N ILE A 613 18.53 -8.54 9.45
CA ILE A 613 19.67 -9.22 10.07
C ILE A 613 19.29 -10.67 10.33
N GLY A 614 20.04 -11.61 9.77
CA GLY A 614 19.80 -13.04 9.95
C GLY A 614 21.04 -13.84 10.37
N SER A 615 20.84 -15.09 10.76
CA SER A 615 21.92 -15.97 11.22
C SER A 615 22.92 -16.37 10.12
N LYS A 616 22.52 -16.37 8.84
CA LYS A 616 23.39 -16.69 7.69
C LYS A 616 23.97 -15.44 7.02
N ARG A 617 23.21 -14.35 6.97
CA ARG A 617 23.60 -13.08 6.35
C ARG A 617 22.63 -11.96 6.71
N SER A 618 23.10 -10.72 6.62
CA SER A 618 22.25 -9.53 6.60
C SER A 618 21.95 -9.10 5.16
N ARG A 619 20.79 -8.48 4.94
CA ARG A 619 20.34 -7.98 3.63
C ARG A 619 19.66 -6.63 3.78
N ILE A 620 20.11 -5.65 3.00
CA ILE A 620 19.37 -4.40 2.80
C ILE A 620 18.30 -4.64 1.72
N VAL A 621 17.09 -4.14 1.97
CA VAL A 621 16.01 -4.06 0.98
C VAL A 621 15.74 -2.59 0.72
N ASP A 622 16.16 -2.13 -0.46
CA ASP A 622 16.29 -0.73 -0.89
C ASP A 622 15.20 -0.32 -1.91
N SER A 623 13.98 -0.82 -1.69
CA SER A 623 12.85 -0.66 -2.62
C SER A 623 11.51 -0.71 -1.88
N GLU A 624 10.76 0.39 -1.89
CA GLU A 624 9.43 0.57 -1.27
C GLU A 624 8.48 -0.61 -1.51
N ILE A 625 8.34 -1.02 -2.79
CA ILE A 625 7.44 -2.11 -3.17
C ILE A 625 7.92 -3.48 -2.67
N ARG A 626 9.24 -3.70 -2.57
CA ARG A 626 9.80 -4.92 -1.96
C ARG A 626 9.63 -4.93 -0.45
N ILE A 627 9.79 -3.79 0.22
CA ILE A 627 9.52 -3.66 1.66
C ILE A 627 8.07 -4.07 1.94
N ARG A 628 7.11 -3.55 1.16
CA ARG A 628 5.68 -3.89 1.34
C ARG A 628 5.35 -5.36 1.08
N SER A 629 5.97 -5.98 0.08
CA SER A 629 5.73 -7.40 -0.22
C SER A 629 6.39 -8.36 0.79
N LEU A 630 7.52 -7.96 1.36
CA LEU A 630 8.29 -8.77 2.32
C LEU A 630 7.81 -8.63 3.76
N PHE A 631 7.31 -7.45 4.18
CA PHE A 631 6.89 -7.20 5.57
C PHE A 631 5.38 -7.32 5.81
N GLY A 632 4.56 -7.43 4.76
CA GLY A 632 3.11 -7.62 4.90
C GLY A 632 2.71 -9.08 4.87
N ILE A 633 2.00 -9.57 5.89
CA ILE A 633 1.22 -10.80 5.75
C ILE A 633 0.06 -10.48 4.79
N GLY A 634 0.06 -11.12 3.63
CA GLY A 634 -0.72 -10.67 2.48
C GLY A 634 -0.09 -9.45 1.83
N SER A 635 -0.67 -8.27 2.04
CA SER A 635 -0.23 -6.98 1.48
C SER A 635 -0.01 -5.97 2.61
N GLN A 636 1.22 -5.45 2.76
CA GLN A 636 1.44 -4.26 3.59
C GLN A 636 0.85 -3.06 2.85
N ARG A 637 -0.08 -2.36 3.51
CA ARG A 637 -0.88 -1.29 2.88
C ARG A 637 0.02 -0.23 2.25
N SER A 638 1.04 0.23 2.98
CA SER A 638 2.06 1.21 2.54
C SER A 638 3.44 0.86 3.13
N ALA A 639 4.48 1.59 2.75
CA ALA A 639 5.77 1.60 3.43
C ALA A 639 5.85 2.67 4.56
N LEU A 640 4.76 3.40 4.81
CA LEU A 640 4.65 4.39 5.89
C LEU A 640 4.31 3.66 7.19
N PHE A 641 5.35 3.17 7.87
CA PHE A 641 5.22 2.55 9.19
C PHE A 641 6.47 2.72 10.07
N VAL A 642 6.24 2.60 11.37
CA VAL A 642 7.24 2.27 12.40
C VAL A 642 6.85 0.92 13.03
N PHE A 643 7.75 0.30 13.78
CA PHE A 643 7.45 -0.94 14.48
C PHE A 643 8.22 -1.06 15.79
N ASP A 644 7.62 -1.74 16.76
CA ASP A 644 8.28 -2.21 17.97
C ASP A 644 8.60 -3.70 17.83
N THR A 645 9.73 -4.13 18.40
CA THR A 645 10.16 -5.54 18.40
C THR A 645 10.06 -6.11 19.81
N VAL A 646 9.05 -6.95 20.05
CA VAL A 646 8.96 -7.74 21.27
C VAL A 646 9.99 -8.87 21.18
N ARG A 647 10.89 -8.95 22.15
CA ARG A 647 11.96 -9.96 22.19
C ARG A 647 11.65 -11.08 23.18
N GLN A 648 12.31 -12.22 22.98
CA GLN A 648 12.44 -13.28 23.97
C GLN A 648 13.58 -12.94 24.96
N PRO A 649 13.70 -13.65 26.10
CA PRO A 649 14.80 -13.44 27.06
C PRO A 649 16.21 -13.64 26.46
N ASP A 650 16.34 -14.44 25.41
CA ASP A 650 17.59 -14.64 24.64
C ASP A 650 17.90 -13.49 23.65
N GLY A 651 17.09 -12.42 23.66
CA GLY A 651 17.21 -11.27 22.77
C GLY A 651 16.63 -11.47 21.37
N THR A 652 16.21 -12.68 20.99
CA THR A 652 15.65 -12.93 19.63
C THR A 652 14.27 -12.31 19.45
N PRO A 653 13.89 -11.85 18.23
CA PRO A 653 12.56 -11.34 17.97
C PRO A 653 11.47 -12.40 18.18
N ARG A 654 10.41 -12.05 18.92
CA ARG A 654 9.19 -12.87 19.13
C ARG A 654 8.05 -12.38 18.26
N GLU A 655 7.76 -11.08 18.32
CA GLU A 655 6.65 -10.42 17.64
C GLU A 655 7.08 -9.00 17.20
N PHE A 656 6.54 -8.54 16.08
CA PHE A 656 6.68 -7.17 15.60
C PHE A 656 5.32 -6.49 15.66
N ILE A 657 5.25 -5.34 16.33
CA ILE A 657 4.03 -4.51 16.43
C ILE A 657 4.20 -3.32 15.49
N PHE A 658 3.55 -3.36 14.33
CA PHE A 658 3.59 -2.31 13.33
C PHE A 658 2.53 -1.24 13.60
N TYR A 659 2.92 0.03 13.44
CA TYR A 659 2.04 1.19 13.41
C TYR A 659 2.27 1.91 12.09
N GLY A 660 1.22 2.08 11.29
CA GLY A 660 1.38 2.64 9.95
C GLY A 660 0.15 3.40 9.46
N GLY A 661 0.34 4.09 8.34
CA GLY A 661 -0.69 4.91 7.72
C GLY A 661 -0.70 4.77 6.21
N GLY A 662 -1.84 5.07 5.59
CA GLY A 662 -1.98 5.02 4.14
C GLY A 662 -2.10 3.62 3.54
N TRP A 663 -2.45 3.59 2.26
CA TRP A 663 -2.56 2.42 1.40
C TRP A 663 -2.16 2.77 -0.04
N GLY A 664 -0.99 2.26 -0.44
CA GLY A 664 -0.37 2.45 -1.75
C GLY A 664 1.07 2.91 -1.62
N HIS A 665 1.60 3.47 -2.71
CA HIS A 665 2.95 4.04 -2.78
C HIS A 665 3.01 5.52 -2.34
N GLY A 666 1.86 6.15 -2.13
CA GLY A 666 1.73 7.52 -1.62
C GLY A 666 2.12 8.64 -2.59
N VAL A 667 2.38 8.36 -3.87
CA VAL A 667 2.83 9.38 -4.86
C VAL A 667 1.63 9.89 -5.67
N GLY A 668 1.58 11.19 -5.91
CA GLY A 668 0.50 11.83 -6.68
C GLY A 668 -0.83 11.84 -5.92
N LEU A 669 -1.95 11.59 -6.61
CA LEU A 669 -3.27 11.76 -6.04
C LEU A 669 -3.60 10.71 -4.96
N CYS A 670 -4.00 11.20 -3.79
CA CYS A 670 -4.61 10.38 -2.76
C CYS A 670 -6.13 10.26 -3.05
N GLN A 671 -6.64 9.07 -3.34
CA GLN A 671 -8.07 8.88 -3.62
C GLN A 671 -8.94 9.23 -2.41
N SER A 672 -8.54 8.81 -1.20
CA SER A 672 -9.23 9.17 0.05
C SER A 672 -9.22 10.68 0.29
N GLY A 673 -8.08 11.35 0.09
CA GLY A 673 -7.96 12.80 0.24
C GLY A 673 -8.74 13.57 -0.83
N ALA A 674 -8.83 13.07 -2.07
CA ALA A 674 -9.72 13.62 -3.09
C ALA A 674 -11.20 13.56 -2.66
N MET A 675 -11.64 12.49 -1.98
CA MET A 675 -12.98 12.43 -1.37
C MET A 675 -13.12 13.49 -0.27
N GLY A 676 -12.21 13.54 0.70
CA GLY A 676 -12.31 14.49 1.81
C GLY A 676 -12.18 15.97 1.41
N ARG A 677 -11.47 16.28 0.31
CA ARG A 677 -11.42 17.61 -0.32
C ARG A 677 -12.76 17.94 -0.99
N ALA A 678 -13.35 17.01 -1.73
CA ALA A 678 -14.68 17.18 -2.32
C ALA A 678 -15.80 17.29 -1.25
N GLU A 679 -15.68 16.59 -0.11
CA GLU A 679 -16.56 16.75 1.06
C GLU A 679 -16.48 18.16 1.67
N ARG A 680 -15.38 18.89 1.44
CA ARG A 680 -15.15 20.29 1.86
C ARG A 680 -15.34 21.29 0.71
N GLY A 681 -16.04 20.90 -0.36
CA GLY A 681 -16.44 21.79 -1.45
C GLY A 681 -15.41 22.03 -2.55
N HIS A 682 -14.21 21.45 -2.48
CA HIS A 682 -13.21 21.59 -3.55
C HIS A 682 -13.72 20.96 -4.86
N SER A 683 -13.61 21.71 -5.96
CA SER A 683 -13.86 21.21 -7.31
C SER A 683 -12.82 20.17 -7.73
N TYR A 684 -13.13 19.39 -8.77
CA TYR A 684 -12.16 18.45 -9.32
C TYR A 684 -10.87 19.11 -9.82
N ALA A 685 -10.91 20.39 -10.19
CA ALA A 685 -9.73 21.13 -10.64
C ALA A 685 -8.78 21.45 -9.49
N GLU A 686 -9.31 21.98 -8.39
CA GLU A 686 -8.54 22.28 -7.16
C GLU A 686 -7.99 20.99 -6.53
N ILE A 687 -8.77 19.91 -6.56
CA ILE A 687 -8.31 18.57 -6.12
C ILE A 687 -7.08 18.14 -6.92
N LEU A 688 -7.11 18.26 -8.26
CA LEU A 688 -5.99 17.86 -9.11
C LEU A 688 -4.76 18.75 -8.90
N GLN A 689 -4.95 20.07 -8.80
CA GLN A 689 -3.87 21.03 -8.54
C GLN A 689 -3.20 20.82 -7.17
N ALA A 690 -3.95 20.39 -6.15
CA ALA A 690 -3.41 20.07 -4.83
C ALA A 690 -2.44 18.86 -4.84
N TYR A 691 -2.67 17.86 -5.71
CA TYR A 691 -1.82 16.67 -5.79
C TYR A 691 -0.73 16.72 -6.86
N TYR A 692 -0.87 17.60 -7.85
CA TYR A 692 0.07 17.73 -8.96
C TYR A 692 0.39 19.20 -9.19
N SER A 693 1.46 19.70 -8.59
CA SER A 693 1.79 21.13 -8.62
C SER A 693 2.21 21.60 -10.02
N GLY A 694 1.60 22.66 -10.54
CA GLY A 694 1.96 23.24 -11.84
C GLY A 694 1.47 22.46 -13.06
N ILE A 695 0.44 21.63 -12.91
CA ILE A 695 -0.27 21.03 -14.05
C ILE A 695 -1.28 21.99 -14.68
N GLU A 696 -1.62 21.71 -15.94
CA GLU A 696 -2.72 22.32 -16.68
C GLU A 696 -3.81 21.28 -16.94
N ILE A 697 -5.09 21.66 -16.80
CA ILE A 697 -6.22 20.79 -17.12
C ILE A 697 -6.80 21.23 -18.46
N GLY A 698 -6.36 20.57 -19.53
CA GLY A 698 -6.78 20.83 -20.91
C GLY A 698 -8.05 20.07 -21.31
N ASN A 699 -8.45 20.27 -22.57
CA ASN A 699 -9.42 19.42 -23.24
C ASN A 699 -8.77 18.82 -24.51
N LEU A 700 -8.99 17.53 -24.75
CA LEU A 700 -8.60 16.90 -26.01
C LEU A 700 -9.44 17.47 -27.15
N ARG A 701 -8.82 17.69 -28.31
CA ARG A 701 -9.50 18.18 -29.51
C ARG A 701 -10.03 17.00 -30.32
N TYR A 702 -11.26 16.58 -30.05
CA TYR A 702 -12.07 15.64 -30.82
C TYR A 702 -13.56 15.87 -30.59
#